data_AF-A0A0F8WNB8-F1
#
_entry.id   AF-A0A0F8WNB8-F1
#
_cell.length_a   1.000
_cell.length_b   1.000
_cell.length_c   1.000
_cell.angle_alpha   90.00
_cell.angle_beta   90.00
_cell.angle_gamma   90.00
#
_symmetry.space_group_name_H-M   'P 1'
#
loop_
_entity.id
_entity.type
_entity.pdbx_description
1 polymer ?
#
loop_
_entity_poly.entity_id
_entity_poly.type
_entity_poly.pdbx_seq_one_letter_code
_entity_poly.pdbx_strand_id
1 'polypeptide(L)'
;MQPQGLWRSLGLIQRSSARSFLPAGPCSRTIRSLSSASRGPDFAFAFDIDGVLLRSSKPIPGAAESLALLQKEGVPFILLTNGGGKHETERVAEISEKLQVQLDPSVIIQSHSPFAELVRGTETQSPLEDKCVLVVGGDGDQCRQVAERYGFRNVITPGDIFMANPSIWPFSQVFRDYYKTFTRPLSHAGDASDPTKGLKVDAILVFNDPRDWALDAQIIIDLLLSSQGVLGTLSEKNGRSDLPNRGYLQDGQPPLYFSNPDLWWAAAYSLPRLGQGGFREALEGTWAAITGGPGKGVELTKTVIGKPSQGTYEFAEKQLRRNLAKDFNSDSAQPLLQNVYMVGDNPESDIRGANSYRSPYGKTSQRLQFSTVSSPDLSIHPFPPPIHSRRYTMADSELPIRPKPEDPPADAPAAAVAVEGEEPGKISKSALKKLAKEKAKAEKAAQRAAQEKAQAAAAEASDTAKHLYGPMPDSEDVLACTRFSNINDEQYEKEITVVARVDNARVQSAKLAFLMLRQQGQKIQAVIAAAEPISRQMVKYTGGLNVNSIVQVTGIVKKPEVPIASATLSNHEIHIRKVYMIAEAAQQLPMQVKDAERPPPETTDEGFQVDADGAPIVTLKTRLDNRVLDLQTATSQAITWISSGVAELFAEYMIKSGSRWIFTPKLVGAATEGGSNVFEIKYFKRNAYLAQSPQLYKQMCIAGDMENVFEIAPVFRAEDSNTHRHLTEFAGLDFEKTFQSHYHEVLEFAENLLVFILTQLKERYKEQIAIIQKSYPKAGDFKLPKDGKALRLNYMDGVAMLKEAGVDMSEQERFENDFTTNMEKQLGQIIREKYDTDFYVLDKFPMAVRPFYTKACPQDPRFSNSYDFFMRGEEIMSGAQRINDVKELEASMAAKGLDPSQEGFEDYIAAFRQGCPPHAGGGLGMNRIVMFFLGLPNVRLATLFPRDPQRLRP
;
A
#
# COMPACT_ATOMS: atom_id res chain seq x y z
N MET A 1 -30.54 78.86 -21.07
CA MET A 1 -31.44 78.93 -22.25
C MET A 1 -32.56 77.92 -22.08
N GLN A 2 -33.64 78.06 -22.86
CA GLN A 2 -34.69 77.05 -23.12
C GLN A 2 -34.12 75.73 -23.71
N PRO A 3 -34.90 74.62 -23.88
CA PRO A 3 -36.38 74.55 -23.93
C PRO A 3 -37.12 73.45 -23.11
N GLN A 4 -38.38 73.78 -22.78
CA GLN A 4 -39.65 73.00 -22.78
C GLN A 4 -39.64 71.47 -22.53
N GLY A 5 -40.51 70.87 -21.70
CA GLY A 5 -41.49 71.42 -20.73
C GLY A 5 -42.63 70.42 -20.36
N LEU A 6 -43.47 70.79 -19.36
CA LEU A 6 -44.92 70.45 -19.23
C LEU A 6 -45.33 68.97 -18.90
N TRP A 7 -46.30 68.57 -18.03
CA TRP A 7 -47.40 69.21 -17.23
C TRP A 7 -47.63 68.53 -15.84
N ARG A 8 -48.04 69.36 -14.85
CA ARG A 8 -49.05 69.18 -13.76
C ARG A 8 -48.98 68.14 -12.62
N SER A 9 -49.40 68.68 -11.46
CA SER A 9 -49.76 68.08 -10.16
C SER A 9 -51.28 67.82 -9.97
N LEU A 10 -51.65 66.82 -9.15
CA LEU A 10 -52.88 66.63 -8.32
C LEU A 10 -52.80 65.23 -7.65
N GLY A 11 -53.48 64.85 -6.55
CA GLY A 11 -54.28 65.52 -5.52
C GLY A 11 -54.55 64.52 -4.36
N LEU A 12 -54.38 64.89 -3.08
CA LEU A 12 -55.42 65.33 -2.10
C LEU A 12 -56.54 64.29 -1.77
N ILE A 13 -56.77 64.09 -0.46
CA ILE A 13 -58.01 63.68 0.27
C ILE A 13 -58.04 62.31 0.99
N GLN A 14 -58.32 62.39 2.31
CA GLN A 14 -58.68 61.31 3.25
C GLN A 14 -60.21 61.09 3.33
N ARG A 15 -60.65 60.15 4.20
CA ARG A 15 -61.99 60.02 4.85
C ARG A 15 -63.02 59.18 4.09
N SER A 16 -64.03 58.56 4.74
CA SER A 16 -64.18 58.04 6.11
C SER A 16 -65.49 57.24 6.24
N SER A 17 -65.54 56.28 7.18
CA SER A 17 -66.74 55.89 7.98
C SER A 17 -68.11 55.64 7.31
N ALA A 18 -68.66 54.43 7.50
CA ALA A 18 -70.02 54.24 8.05
C ALA A 18 -70.27 52.80 8.56
N ARG A 19 -71.08 52.67 9.61
CA ARG A 19 -71.57 51.40 10.20
C ARG A 19 -72.71 50.84 9.33
N SER A 20 -72.97 49.53 9.27
CA SER A 20 -73.74 48.74 10.26
C SER A 20 -74.10 47.35 9.63
N PHE A 21 -74.82 46.38 10.22
CA PHE A 21 -75.56 46.30 11.49
C PHE A 21 -75.46 44.87 12.14
N LEU A 22 -76.57 44.22 12.50
CA LEU A 22 -76.76 42.94 13.25
C LEU A 22 -78.12 42.30 12.79
N PRO A 23 -78.52 41.01 13.04
CA PRO A 23 -78.46 40.35 14.37
C PRO A 23 -78.44 38.78 14.54
N ALA A 24 -78.17 38.37 15.79
CA ALA A 24 -78.72 37.26 16.61
C ALA A 24 -78.62 35.74 16.24
N GLY A 25 -78.12 34.96 17.21
CA GLY A 25 -78.26 33.49 17.33
C GLY A 25 -77.44 32.94 18.54
N PRO A 26 -77.97 32.04 19.41
CA PRO A 26 -77.39 31.82 20.75
C PRO A 26 -76.26 30.77 20.83
N CYS A 27 -75.49 30.87 21.92
CA CYS A 27 -74.38 29.98 22.24
C CYS A 27 -74.84 28.56 22.66
N SER A 28 -74.23 27.53 22.08
CA SER A 28 -74.22 26.17 22.63
C SER A 28 -72.81 25.60 22.54
N ARG A 29 -72.31 25.03 23.63
CA ARG A 29 -70.95 24.46 23.71
C ARG A 29 -70.88 23.17 22.90
N THR A 30 -70.11 23.17 21.81
CA THR A 30 -69.54 21.93 21.24
C THR A 30 -68.04 21.91 21.49
N ILE A 31 -67.58 20.85 22.16
CA ILE A 31 -66.16 20.56 22.35
C ILE A 31 -65.58 20.21 20.98
N ARG A 32 -64.97 21.18 20.30
CA ARG A 32 -64.04 20.87 19.21
C ARG A 32 -62.72 20.44 19.83
N SER A 33 -62.38 19.18 19.64
CA SER A 33 -61.04 18.68 19.90
C SER A 33 -60.03 19.58 19.18
N LEU A 34 -58.99 19.99 19.90
CA LEU A 34 -57.78 20.48 19.27
C LEU A 34 -57.21 19.31 18.47
N SER A 35 -57.49 19.27 17.16
CA SER A 35 -56.70 18.45 16.25
C SER A 35 -55.28 19.00 16.32
N SER A 36 -54.41 18.30 17.04
CA SER A 36 -52.99 18.57 17.02
C SER A 36 -52.54 18.47 15.57
N ALA A 37 -52.28 19.61 14.93
CA ALA A 37 -51.54 19.64 13.69
C ALA A 37 -50.26 18.83 13.93
N SER A 38 -50.05 17.78 13.15
CA SER A 38 -48.90 16.89 13.29
C SER A 38 -47.65 17.72 13.09
N ARG A 39 -47.02 18.14 14.19
CA ARG A 39 -45.66 18.68 14.15
C ARG A 39 -44.81 17.57 13.54
N GLY A 40 -44.24 17.84 12.37
CA GLY A 40 -43.22 16.99 11.80
C GLY A 40 -42.04 16.83 12.78
N PRO A 41 -41.20 15.81 12.59
CA PRO A 41 -40.07 15.55 13.48
C PRO A 41 -39.21 16.81 13.63
N ASP A 42 -38.83 17.12 14.88
CA ASP A 42 -37.91 18.22 15.21
C ASP A 42 -36.44 17.83 15.03
N PHE A 43 -36.21 16.70 14.34
CA PHE A 43 -34.90 16.15 14.03
C PHE A 43 -34.79 15.73 12.56
N ALA A 44 -33.56 15.72 12.06
CA ALA A 44 -33.20 15.26 10.72
C ALA A 44 -31.94 14.40 10.76
N PHE A 45 -31.65 13.73 9.64
CA PHE A 45 -30.38 13.01 9.44
C PHE A 45 -29.51 13.66 8.37
N ALA A 46 -28.21 13.50 8.49
CA ALA A 46 -27.26 13.70 7.40
C ALA A 46 -26.47 12.40 7.25
N PHE A 47 -26.37 11.86 6.05
CA PHE A 47 -25.60 10.64 5.78
C PHE A 47 -24.40 10.98 4.91
N ASP A 48 -23.23 10.46 5.24
CA ASP A 48 -22.22 10.26 4.20
C ASP A 48 -22.71 9.23 3.15
N ILE A 49 -22.07 9.20 1.98
CA ILE A 49 -22.40 8.28 0.89
C ILE A 49 -21.41 7.12 0.81
N ASP A 50 -20.11 7.39 0.96
CA ASP A 50 -19.00 6.55 0.55
C ASP A 50 -18.40 5.82 1.78
N GLY A 51 -19.07 4.74 2.21
CA GLY A 51 -18.79 4.01 3.45
C GLY A 51 -20.04 3.79 4.30
N VAL A 52 -21.08 4.61 4.09
CA VAL A 52 -22.37 4.55 4.78
C VAL A 52 -23.51 4.03 3.90
N LEU A 53 -23.59 4.46 2.63
CA LEU A 53 -24.62 4.00 1.68
C LEU A 53 -24.07 3.10 0.58
N LEU A 54 -22.86 3.41 0.08
CA LEU A 54 -22.17 2.69 -0.98
C LEU A 54 -20.73 2.36 -0.54
N ARG A 55 -20.24 1.15 -0.85
CA ARG A 55 -18.80 0.78 -0.76
C ARG A 55 -18.29 0.45 -2.15
N SER A 56 -17.41 1.28 -2.70
CA SER A 56 -16.87 1.13 -4.07
C SER A 56 -17.96 0.90 -5.13
N SER A 57 -18.99 1.76 -5.12
CA SER A 57 -20.23 1.68 -5.94
C SER A 57 -21.22 0.54 -5.64
N LYS A 58 -20.96 -0.36 -4.69
CA LYS A 58 -21.95 -1.38 -4.27
C LYS A 58 -22.81 -0.88 -3.09
N PRO A 59 -24.15 -1.04 -3.12
CA PRO A 59 -25.01 -0.78 -1.97
C PRO A 59 -24.56 -1.50 -0.70
N ILE A 60 -24.61 -0.81 0.44
CA ILE A 60 -24.39 -1.39 1.77
C ILE A 60 -25.73 -2.00 2.25
N PRO A 61 -25.74 -3.23 2.82
CA PRO A 61 -26.97 -3.85 3.30
C PRO A 61 -27.70 -2.97 4.34
N GLY A 62 -29.02 -2.78 4.17
CA GLY A 62 -29.83 -1.92 5.04
C GLY A 62 -29.87 -0.44 4.62
N ALA A 63 -29.04 0.01 3.69
CA ALA A 63 -28.99 1.41 3.26
C ALA A 63 -30.27 1.85 2.53
N ALA A 64 -30.74 1.05 1.58
CA ALA A 64 -31.96 1.33 0.82
C ALA A 64 -33.20 1.32 1.74
N GLU A 65 -33.29 0.34 2.62
CA GLU A 65 -34.36 0.17 3.59
C GLU A 65 -34.40 1.33 4.60
N SER A 66 -33.23 1.83 5.02
CA SER A 66 -33.11 2.98 5.91
C SER A 66 -33.59 4.28 5.26
N LEU A 67 -33.17 4.56 4.01
CA LEU A 67 -33.63 5.76 3.30
C LEU A 67 -35.14 5.69 2.98
N ALA A 68 -35.64 4.52 2.55
CA ALA A 68 -37.06 4.29 2.32
C ALA A 68 -37.89 4.45 3.61
N LEU A 69 -37.38 4.02 4.76
CA LEU A 69 -38.02 4.23 6.06
C LEU A 69 -38.10 5.71 6.42
N LEU A 70 -37.03 6.48 6.23
CA LEU A 70 -37.03 7.93 6.51
C LEU A 70 -38.03 8.67 5.63
N GLN A 71 -38.10 8.34 4.33
CA GLN A 71 -39.11 8.89 3.42
C GLN A 71 -40.54 8.54 3.85
N LYS A 72 -40.78 7.26 4.21
CA LYS A 72 -42.09 6.77 4.65
C LYS A 72 -42.58 7.44 5.94
N GLU A 73 -41.70 7.65 6.90
CA GLU A 73 -42.02 8.26 8.20
C GLU A 73 -41.93 9.80 8.17
N GLY A 74 -41.63 10.41 7.01
CA GLY A 74 -41.56 11.86 6.85
C GLY A 74 -40.40 12.54 7.60
N VAL A 75 -39.30 11.82 7.81
CA VAL A 75 -38.10 12.33 8.50
C VAL A 75 -37.16 12.98 7.49
N PRO A 76 -36.85 14.29 7.62
CA PRO A 76 -35.94 14.97 6.70
C PRO A 76 -34.53 14.37 6.76
N PHE A 77 -33.89 14.25 5.60
CA PHE A 77 -32.48 13.91 5.52
C PHE A 77 -31.77 14.57 4.34
N ILE A 78 -30.44 14.57 4.41
CA ILE A 78 -29.53 14.91 3.31
C ILE A 78 -28.41 13.87 3.20
N LEU A 79 -27.82 13.79 2.01
CA LEU A 79 -26.64 13.01 1.68
C LEU A 79 -25.48 13.98 1.45
N LEU A 80 -24.37 13.83 2.19
CA LEU A 80 -23.28 14.80 2.27
C LEU A 80 -21.95 14.11 2.03
N THR A 81 -21.38 14.24 0.84
CA THR A 81 -20.10 13.61 0.43
C THR A 81 -19.04 14.66 0.06
N ASN A 82 -17.76 14.30 0.23
CA ASN A 82 -16.63 15.05 -0.31
C ASN A 82 -16.31 14.66 -1.77
N GLY A 83 -16.93 13.60 -2.29
CA GLY A 83 -16.92 13.28 -3.72
C GLY A 83 -17.67 14.34 -4.54
N GLY A 84 -17.33 14.43 -5.83
CA GLY A 84 -17.93 15.40 -6.75
C GLY A 84 -17.42 15.26 -8.18
N GLY A 85 -17.61 16.32 -8.98
CA GLY A 85 -17.18 16.42 -10.37
C GLY A 85 -18.30 16.21 -11.40
N LYS A 86 -19.55 16.12 -10.97
CA LYS A 86 -20.77 16.08 -11.80
C LYS A 86 -21.93 16.75 -11.07
N HIS A 87 -23.00 17.11 -11.76
CA HIS A 87 -24.10 17.84 -11.13
C HIS A 87 -24.93 16.93 -10.22
N GLU A 88 -25.54 17.51 -9.18
CA GLU A 88 -26.35 16.81 -8.15
C GLU A 88 -27.41 15.90 -8.76
N THR A 89 -28.06 16.36 -9.85
CA THR A 89 -29.07 15.59 -10.60
C THR A 89 -28.54 14.26 -11.16
N GLU A 90 -27.30 14.25 -11.64
CA GLU A 90 -26.69 13.05 -12.22
C GLU A 90 -26.24 12.11 -11.11
N ARG A 91 -25.65 12.66 -10.05
CA ARG A 91 -25.24 11.87 -8.88
C ARG A 91 -26.45 11.24 -8.16
N VAL A 92 -27.57 11.94 -8.07
CA VAL A 92 -28.84 11.40 -7.53
C VAL A 92 -29.42 10.31 -8.42
N ALA A 93 -29.35 10.44 -9.76
CA ALA A 93 -29.77 9.37 -10.66
C ALA A 93 -28.95 8.08 -10.43
N GLU A 94 -27.61 8.19 -10.37
CA GLU A 94 -26.73 7.04 -10.07
C GLU A 94 -27.05 6.36 -8.74
N ILE A 95 -27.29 7.15 -7.68
CA ILE A 95 -27.55 6.61 -6.34
C ILE A 95 -28.96 6.02 -6.26
N SER A 96 -29.95 6.66 -6.90
CA SER A 96 -31.33 6.17 -6.94
C SER A 96 -31.43 4.84 -7.71
N GLU A 97 -30.68 4.70 -8.80
CA GLU A 97 -30.56 3.43 -9.53
C GLU A 97 -29.88 2.35 -8.68
N LYS A 98 -28.75 2.68 -8.03
CA LYS A 98 -28.00 1.70 -7.21
C LYS A 98 -28.77 1.24 -5.97
N LEU A 99 -29.45 2.14 -5.27
CA LEU A 99 -30.20 1.85 -4.05
C LEU A 99 -31.66 1.45 -4.31
N GLN A 100 -32.17 1.62 -5.53
CA GLN A 100 -33.59 1.44 -5.88
C GLN A 100 -34.55 2.31 -5.03
N VAL A 101 -34.07 3.50 -4.62
CA VAL A 101 -34.82 4.50 -3.84
C VAL A 101 -34.87 5.80 -4.63
N GLN A 102 -36.05 6.37 -4.85
CA GLN A 102 -36.21 7.64 -5.56
C GLN A 102 -35.75 8.80 -4.66
N LEU A 103 -34.75 9.57 -5.09
CA LEU A 103 -34.21 10.71 -4.35
C LEU A 103 -34.37 12.01 -5.16
N ASP A 104 -34.57 13.13 -4.49
CA ASP A 104 -34.62 14.46 -5.13
C ASP A 104 -33.22 15.11 -5.14
N PRO A 105 -32.80 15.80 -6.22
CA PRO A 105 -31.50 16.48 -6.29
C PRO A 105 -31.21 17.43 -5.12
N SER A 106 -32.23 17.97 -4.44
CA SER A 106 -32.07 18.83 -3.27
C SER A 106 -31.73 18.10 -1.97
N VAL A 107 -31.73 16.76 -1.94
CA VAL A 107 -31.22 16.00 -0.77
C VAL A 107 -29.73 15.71 -0.84
N ILE A 108 -29.05 15.87 -1.98
CA ILE A 108 -27.61 15.61 -2.09
C ILE A 108 -26.77 16.89 -2.04
N ILE A 109 -25.62 16.79 -1.40
CA ILE A 109 -24.60 17.83 -1.29
C ILE A 109 -23.24 17.16 -1.52
N GLN A 110 -22.58 17.61 -2.58
CA GLN A 110 -21.23 17.22 -2.98
C GLN A 110 -20.23 18.30 -2.54
N SER A 111 -18.93 18.00 -2.64
CA SER A 111 -17.84 18.92 -2.28
C SER A 111 -17.99 20.32 -2.89
N HIS A 112 -18.34 20.40 -4.18
CA HIS A 112 -18.47 21.66 -4.90
C HIS A 112 -19.86 22.33 -4.79
N SER A 113 -20.89 21.69 -4.22
CA SER A 113 -22.25 22.29 -4.16
C SER A 113 -22.29 23.68 -3.49
N PRO A 114 -21.52 23.97 -2.43
CA PRO A 114 -21.51 25.30 -1.83
C PRO A 114 -20.94 26.40 -2.74
N PHE A 115 -20.18 26.07 -3.80
CA PHE A 115 -19.73 27.07 -4.78
C PHE A 115 -20.91 27.73 -5.52
N ALA A 116 -22.10 27.13 -5.54
CA ALA A 116 -23.31 27.75 -6.07
C ALA A 116 -23.70 29.05 -5.33
N GLU A 117 -23.33 29.22 -4.05
CA GLU A 117 -23.60 30.49 -3.35
C GLU A 117 -22.68 31.63 -3.83
N LEU A 118 -21.46 31.31 -4.33
CA LEU A 118 -20.50 32.32 -4.84
C LEU A 118 -21.02 33.06 -6.09
N VAL A 119 -21.90 32.44 -6.87
CA VAL A 119 -22.57 33.08 -8.04
C VAL A 119 -23.28 34.36 -7.61
N ARG A 120 -24.02 34.30 -6.50
CA ARG A 120 -24.77 35.43 -5.91
C ARG A 120 -23.97 36.24 -4.88
N GLY A 121 -22.75 35.79 -4.58
CA GLY A 121 -21.89 36.38 -3.55
C GLY A 121 -22.19 35.89 -2.13
N THR A 122 -21.22 36.12 -1.25
CA THR A 122 -21.29 35.85 0.19
C THR A 122 -20.94 37.12 0.97
N GLU A 123 -20.93 37.07 2.30
CA GLU A 123 -20.50 38.20 3.13
C GLU A 123 -19.05 38.66 2.86
N THR A 124 -18.21 37.76 2.34
CA THR A 124 -16.77 38.01 2.10
C THR A 124 -16.38 38.03 0.61
N GLN A 125 -17.28 37.66 -0.29
CA GLN A 125 -17.01 37.52 -1.73
C GLN A 125 -18.10 38.20 -2.56
N SER A 126 -17.72 39.15 -3.42
CA SER A 126 -18.65 39.78 -4.37
C SER A 126 -19.20 38.76 -5.38
N PRO A 127 -20.44 38.94 -5.89
CA PRO A 127 -21.05 38.03 -6.86
C PRO A 127 -20.14 37.70 -8.05
N LEU A 128 -20.08 36.42 -8.40
CA LEU A 128 -19.25 35.90 -9.49
C LEU A 128 -20.02 35.51 -10.77
N GLU A 129 -21.35 35.70 -10.81
CA GLU A 129 -22.21 35.34 -11.96
C GLU A 129 -21.65 35.78 -13.33
N ASP A 130 -21.34 37.07 -13.49
CA ASP A 130 -20.78 37.65 -14.73
C ASP A 130 -19.24 37.74 -14.73
N LYS A 131 -18.55 37.15 -13.74
CA LYS A 131 -17.09 37.24 -13.56
C LYS A 131 -16.35 36.07 -14.22
N CYS A 132 -15.11 36.29 -14.65
CA CYS A 132 -14.32 35.22 -15.26
C CYS A 132 -13.76 34.31 -14.16
N VAL A 133 -14.18 33.03 -14.15
CA VAL A 133 -13.74 32.06 -13.15
C VAL A 133 -12.96 30.92 -13.80
N LEU A 134 -11.79 30.60 -13.23
CA LEU A 134 -10.99 29.45 -13.62
C LEU A 134 -11.48 28.23 -12.84
N VAL A 135 -12.09 27.27 -13.53
CA VAL A 135 -12.51 25.99 -12.96
C VAL A 135 -11.43 24.95 -13.21
N VAL A 136 -10.96 24.34 -12.11
CA VAL A 136 -9.81 23.44 -12.08
C VAL A 136 -10.24 22.03 -11.63
N GLY A 137 -9.67 21.02 -12.29
CA GLY A 137 -9.91 19.61 -12.01
C GLY A 137 -11.21 19.03 -12.58
N GLY A 138 -11.38 17.73 -12.37
CA GLY A 138 -12.46 16.93 -12.97
C GLY A 138 -12.04 16.16 -14.21
N ASP A 139 -12.99 15.44 -14.80
CA ASP A 139 -12.81 14.70 -16.05
C ASP A 139 -13.49 15.44 -17.20
N GLY A 140 -12.77 15.66 -18.31
CA GLY A 140 -13.25 16.45 -19.44
C GLY A 140 -13.79 17.84 -19.06
N ASP A 141 -14.89 18.26 -19.70
CA ASP A 141 -15.59 19.53 -19.43
C ASP A 141 -16.53 19.50 -18.21
N GLN A 142 -16.61 18.36 -17.49
CA GLN A 142 -17.72 18.10 -16.54
C GLN A 142 -17.82 19.17 -15.44
N CYS A 143 -16.70 19.54 -14.82
CA CYS A 143 -16.71 20.58 -13.78
C CYS A 143 -17.07 21.97 -14.32
N ARG A 144 -16.76 22.27 -15.59
CA ARG A 144 -17.21 23.52 -16.24
C ARG A 144 -18.73 23.52 -16.39
N GLN A 145 -19.31 22.42 -16.88
CA GLN A 145 -20.75 22.28 -17.04
C GLN A 145 -21.50 22.38 -15.70
N VAL A 146 -20.93 21.86 -14.61
CA VAL A 146 -21.48 22.04 -13.25
C VAL A 146 -21.48 23.52 -12.85
N ALA A 147 -20.37 24.24 -13.05
CA ALA A 147 -20.31 25.67 -12.76
C ALA A 147 -21.32 26.48 -13.61
N GLU A 148 -21.44 26.18 -14.90
CA GLU A 148 -22.43 26.82 -15.79
C GLU A 148 -23.86 26.56 -15.31
N ARG A 149 -24.17 25.35 -14.81
CA ARG A 149 -25.47 25.00 -14.23
C ARG A 149 -25.76 25.67 -12.87
N TYR A 150 -24.73 26.00 -12.10
CA TYR A 150 -24.89 26.85 -10.90
C TYR A 150 -25.14 28.33 -11.24
N GLY A 151 -24.76 28.75 -12.45
CA GLY A 151 -25.00 30.10 -12.97
C GLY A 151 -23.74 30.94 -13.21
N PHE A 152 -22.54 30.37 -13.13
CA PHE A 152 -21.33 31.07 -13.58
C PHE A 152 -21.36 31.18 -15.11
N ARG A 153 -21.31 32.41 -15.66
CA ARG A 153 -21.47 32.63 -17.11
C ARG A 153 -20.16 32.60 -17.90
N ASN A 154 -19.05 33.00 -17.27
CA ASN A 154 -17.75 33.15 -17.92
C ASN A 154 -16.73 32.14 -17.37
N VAL A 155 -16.94 30.85 -17.68
CA VAL A 155 -16.15 29.74 -17.12
C VAL A 155 -15.04 29.28 -18.07
N ILE A 156 -13.79 29.36 -17.60
CA ILE A 156 -12.60 28.87 -18.32
C ILE A 156 -11.94 27.71 -17.56
N THR A 157 -11.09 26.94 -18.24
CA THR A 157 -10.32 25.82 -17.68
C THR A 157 -8.83 25.96 -18.00
N PRO A 158 -7.93 25.31 -17.24
CA PRO A 158 -6.49 25.24 -17.56
C PRO A 158 -6.22 24.73 -18.98
N GLY A 159 -7.04 23.79 -19.47
CA GLY A 159 -6.97 23.28 -20.83
C GLY A 159 -7.19 24.35 -21.90
N ASP A 160 -8.17 25.26 -21.71
CA ASP A 160 -8.45 26.33 -22.68
C ASP A 160 -7.23 27.25 -22.83
N ILE A 161 -6.59 27.57 -21.70
CA ILE A 161 -5.39 28.42 -21.62
C ILE A 161 -4.22 27.71 -22.32
N PHE A 162 -3.98 26.43 -22.00
CA PHE A 162 -2.93 25.64 -22.64
C PHE A 162 -3.13 25.49 -24.15
N MET A 163 -4.36 25.24 -24.62
CA MET A 163 -4.64 25.08 -26.05
C MET A 163 -4.55 26.39 -26.82
N ALA A 164 -4.81 27.53 -26.19
CA ALA A 164 -4.63 28.86 -26.79
C ALA A 164 -3.16 29.31 -26.77
N ASN A 165 -2.40 28.99 -25.70
CA ASN A 165 -0.96 29.27 -25.61
C ASN A 165 -0.18 28.07 -25.01
N PRO A 166 0.26 27.10 -25.84
CA PRO A 166 0.94 25.91 -25.35
C PRO A 166 2.34 26.16 -24.77
N SER A 167 2.86 27.38 -24.85
CA SER A 167 4.14 27.76 -24.24
C SER A 167 4.05 28.03 -22.74
N ILE A 168 2.83 28.26 -22.21
CA ILE A 168 2.60 28.49 -20.76
C ILE A 168 3.13 27.34 -19.90
N TRP A 169 3.04 26.11 -20.43
CA TRP A 169 3.63 24.94 -19.81
C TRP A 169 3.93 23.87 -20.88
N PRO A 170 5.15 23.87 -21.47
CA PRO A 170 5.45 23.09 -22.67
C PRO A 170 5.51 21.57 -22.44
N PHE A 171 5.38 21.10 -21.21
CA PHE A 171 5.42 19.68 -20.86
C PHE A 171 4.07 18.97 -21.04
N SER A 172 2.95 19.70 -21.07
CA SER A 172 1.60 19.12 -21.24
C SER A 172 1.20 18.81 -22.68
N GLN A 173 2.15 18.83 -23.63
CA GLN A 173 1.90 18.36 -25.00
C GLN A 173 1.38 16.91 -25.04
N VAL A 174 1.72 16.08 -24.03
CA VAL A 174 1.18 14.72 -23.89
C VAL A 174 -0.32 14.67 -23.56
N PHE A 175 -0.89 15.74 -23.01
CA PHE A 175 -2.33 15.87 -22.74
C PHE A 175 -3.07 16.64 -23.85
N ARG A 176 -2.39 17.04 -24.94
CA ARG A 176 -2.98 17.86 -26.00
C ARG A 176 -4.20 17.22 -26.66
N ASP A 177 -4.14 15.92 -26.95
CA ASP A 177 -5.27 15.20 -27.54
C ASP A 177 -6.45 15.05 -26.58
N TYR A 178 -6.18 14.93 -25.27
CA TYR A 178 -7.22 14.96 -24.22
C TYR A 178 -7.91 16.32 -24.20
N TYR A 179 -7.17 17.41 -24.03
CA TYR A 179 -7.73 18.77 -23.99
C TYR A 179 -8.51 19.15 -25.25
N LYS A 180 -8.00 18.79 -26.43
CA LYS A 180 -8.64 19.03 -27.73
C LYS A 180 -10.09 18.52 -27.83
N THR A 181 -10.50 17.55 -27.01
CA THR A 181 -11.87 17.01 -27.04
C THR A 181 -12.92 17.91 -26.38
N PHE A 182 -12.53 18.88 -25.54
CA PHE A 182 -13.49 19.71 -24.77
C PHE A 182 -13.12 21.20 -24.62
N THR A 183 -11.89 21.62 -24.90
CA THR A 183 -11.48 23.01 -24.73
C THR A 183 -12.19 23.97 -25.70
N ARG A 184 -12.49 25.18 -25.20
CA ARG A 184 -13.18 26.24 -25.94
C ARG A 184 -12.19 27.34 -26.34
N PRO A 185 -12.30 27.96 -27.53
CA PRO A 185 -11.36 28.99 -27.96
C PRO A 185 -11.35 30.22 -27.03
N LEU A 186 -10.15 30.65 -26.61
CA LEU A 186 -9.94 31.90 -25.89
C LEU A 186 -9.44 32.98 -26.84
N SER A 187 -10.08 34.15 -26.82
CA SER A 187 -9.75 35.25 -27.73
C SER A 187 -8.51 36.07 -27.34
N HIS A 188 -8.02 35.96 -26.09
CA HIS A 188 -6.96 36.83 -25.53
C HIS A 188 -6.04 36.11 -24.50
N ALA A 189 -5.65 34.85 -24.73
CA ALA A 189 -4.84 34.06 -23.79
C ALA A 189 -3.33 34.41 -23.74
N GLY A 190 -3.03 35.71 -23.73
CA GLY A 190 -1.65 36.26 -23.66
C GLY A 190 -1.21 36.89 -24.98
N ASP A 191 -1.43 38.21 -25.11
CA ASP A 191 -0.73 39.03 -26.09
C ASP A 191 0.68 39.33 -25.56
N ALA A 192 1.70 38.72 -26.14
CA ALA A 192 3.09 38.92 -25.73
C ALA A 192 3.61 40.35 -25.97
N SER A 193 2.87 41.19 -26.70
CA SER A 193 3.21 42.61 -26.93
C SER A 193 2.62 43.57 -25.89
N ASP A 194 1.58 43.15 -25.14
CA ASP A 194 0.97 43.95 -24.06
C ASP A 194 0.37 43.05 -22.97
N PRO A 195 1.13 42.74 -21.91
CA PRO A 195 0.66 41.91 -20.79
C PRO A 195 -0.58 42.47 -20.08
N THR A 196 -0.88 43.78 -20.19
CA THR A 196 -2.05 44.38 -19.53
C THR A 196 -3.37 44.01 -20.20
N LYS A 197 -3.32 43.45 -21.42
CA LYS A 197 -4.46 42.87 -22.14
C LYS A 197 -4.59 41.35 -21.97
N GLY A 198 -3.83 40.75 -21.05
CA GLY A 198 -3.92 39.33 -20.73
C GLY A 198 -5.30 38.92 -20.22
N LEU A 199 -5.55 37.61 -20.21
CA LEU A 199 -6.79 37.04 -19.69
C LEU A 199 -6.91 37.31 -18.18
N LYS A 200 -7.88 38.14 -17.80
CA LYS A 200 -8.20 38.39 -16.38
C LYS A 200 -9.04 37.26 -15.81
N VAL A 201 -8.61 36.70 -14.69
CA VAL A 201 -9.35 35.75 -13.86
C VAL A 201 -9.74 36.43 -12.54
N ASP A 202 -11.02 36.43 -12.21
CA ASP A 202 -11.57 37.05 -11.00
C ASP A 202 -11.68 36.07 -9.81
N ALA A 203 -11.69 34.74 -10.04
CA ALA A 203 -11.61 33.72 -8.99
C ALA A 203 -11.08 32.37 -9.53
N ILE A 204 -10.44 31.57 -8.68
CA ILE A 204 -9.97 30.21 -8.99
C ILE A 204 -10.77 29.21 -8.15
N LEU A 205 -11.45 28.28 -8.80
CA LEU A 205 -12.35 27.29 -8.19
C LEU A 205 -11.88 25.87 -8.53
N VAL A 206 -11.25 25.18 -7.58
CA VAL A 206 -10.83 23.78 -7.72
C VAL A 206 -12.03 22.90 -7.36
N PHE A 207 -12.78 22.46 -8.38
CA PHE A 207 -14.06 21.75 -8.24
C PHE A 207 -13.88 20.27 -7.88
N ASN A 208 -12.81 19.64 -8.37
CA ASN A 208 -12.50 18.23 -8.14
C ASN A 208 -10.98 18.00 -8.29
N ASP A 209 -10.50 16.76 -8.22
CA ASP A 209 -9.09 16.41 -8.46
C ASP A 209 -8.59 16.83 -9.87
N PRO A 210 -7.46 17.55 -9.97
CA PRO A 210 -6.72 17.76 -11.22
C PRO A 210 -6.29 16.47 -11.91
N ARG A 211 -6.23 16.50 -13.25
CA ARG A 211 -5.67 15.41 -14.09
C ARG A 211 -4.22 15.69 -14.48
N ASP A 212 -3.90 16.96 -14.73
CA ASP A 212 -2.54 17.45 -14.97
C ASP A 212 -2.16 18.41 -13.84
N TRP A 213 -1.63 17.85 -12.75
CA TRP A 213 -1.25 18.63 -11.57
C TRP A 213 -0.20 19.69 -11.87
N ALA A 214 0.62 19.50 -12.92
CA ALA A 214 1.72 20.41 -13.24
C ALA A 214 1.21 21.65 -13.99
N LEU A 215 0.38 21.47 -15.02
CA LEU A 215 -0.28 22.58 -15.72
C LEU A 215 -1.17 23.38 -14.75
N ASP A 216 -2.02 22.68 -14.00
CA ASP A 216 -3.00 23.30 -13.11
C ASP A 216 -2.28 24.08 -11.99
N ALA A 217 -1.20 23.54 -11.40
CA ALA A 217 -0.41 24.28 -10.40
C ALA A 217 0.33 25.49 -10.98
N GLN A 218 0.92 25.37 -12.18
CA GLN A 218 1.62 26.48 -12.85
C GLN A 218 0.67 27.66 -13.09
N ILE A 219 -0.49 27.42 -13.70
CA ILE A 219 -1.48 28.47 -14.00
C ILE A 219 -2.00 29.13 -12.72
N ILE A 220 -2.26 28.34 -11.66
CA ILE A 220 -2.69 28.89 -10.37
C ILE A 220 -1.60 29.78 -9.77
N ILE A 221 -0.33 29.35 -9.78
CA ILE A 221 0.80 30.14 -9.26
C ILE A 221 0.97 31.44 -10.05
N ASP A 222 0.90 31.40 -11.37
CA ASP A 222 1.02 32.59 -12.22
C ASP A 222 -0.09 33.60 -11.92
N LEU A 223 -1.33 33.14 -11.73
CA LEU A 223 -2.45 34.01 -11.33
C LEU A 223 -2.30 34.57 -9.91
N LEU A 224 -1.79 33.79 -8.95
CA LEU A 224 -1.53 34.25 -7.58
C LEU A 224 -0.32 35.21 -7.47
N LEU A 225 0.57 35.21 -8.46
CA LEU A 225 1.68 36.15 -8.59
C LEU A 225 1.36 37.36 -9.49
N SER A 226 0.33 37.26 -10.34
CA SER A 226 -0.09 38.32 -11.28
C SER A 226 -0.45 39.64 -10.61
N SER A 227 -0.56 40.71 -11.39
CA SER A 227 -1.26 41.93 -10.99
C SER A 227 -2.73 41.82 -11.38
N GLN A 228 -3.64 42.09 -10.44
CA GLN A 228 -5.09 42.16 -10.63
C GLN A 228 -5.74 40.90 -11.26
N GLY A 229 -5.09 39.74 -11.17
CA GLY A 229 -5.55 38.48 -11.78
C GLY A 229 -5.34 38.39 -13.29
N VAL A 230 -4.50 39.25 -13.89
CA VAL A 230 -4.25 39.28 -15.33
C VAL A 230 -3.11 38.32 -15.69
N LEU A 231 -3.45 37.21 -16.36
CA LEU A 231 -2.49 36.17 -16.74
C LEU A 231 -1.38 36.73 -17.64
N GLY A 232 -0.13 36.41 -17.30
CA GLY A 232 1.08 36.92 -17.99
C GLY A 232 1.67 38.20 -17.39
N THR A 233 1.03 38.79 -16.36
CA THR A 233 1.62 39.88 -15.56
C THR A 233 2.30 39.34 -14.30
N LEU A 234 3.09 40.19 -13.62
CA LEU A 234 3.67 39.93 -12.31
C LEU A 234 3.47 41.18 -11.44
N SER A 235 2.96 41.04 -10.21
CA SER A 235 2.74 42.20 -9.35
C SER A 235 4.05 42.74 -8.76
N GLU A 236 4.26 44.06 -8.90
CA GLU A 236 5.36 44.80 -8.25
C GLU A 236 5.30 44.79 -6.71
N LYS A 237 4.17 44.37 -6.12
CA LYS A 237 4.04 44.22 -4.66
C LYS A 237 4.70 42.94 -4.15
N ASN A 238 4.90 41.93 -4.99
CA ASN A 238 5.45 40.64 -4.57
C ASN A 238 6.84 40.76 -3.91
N GLY A 239 6.98 40.22 -2.70
CA GLY A 239 8.25 40.19 -1.96
C GLY A 239 8.55 41.43 -1.11
N ARG A 240 7.81 42.53 -1.30
CA ARG A 240 7.95 43.81 -0.56
C ARG A 240 7.73 43.64 0.94
N SER A 241 8.81 43.69 1.71
CA SER A 241 8.78 43.47 3.16
C SER A 241 8.06 44.56 3.97
N ASP A 242 7.72 45.69 3.35
CA ASP A 242 6.96 46.79 3.96
C ASP A 242 5.43 46.61 3.89
N LEU A 243 4.95 45.60 3.15
CA LEU A 243 3.52 45.31 2.97
C LEU A 243 3.07 44.04 3.73
N PRO A 244 1.77 43.94 4.11
CA PRO A 244 1.20 42.70 4.65
C PRO A 244 1.45 41.51 3.74
N ASN A 245 1.69 40.32 4.31
CA ASN A 245 2.05 39.11 3.56
C ASN A 245 3.24 39.29 2.59
N ARG A 246 4.13 40.26 2.87
CA ARG A 246 5.19 40.75 1.98
C ARG A 246 4.69 41.17 0.59
N GLY A 247 3.49 41.73 0.53
CA GLY A 247 2.82 42.20 -0.69
C GLY A 247 2.30 41.12 -1.63
N TYR A 248 2.57 39.83 -1.35
CA TYR A 248 1.92 38.73 -2.06
C TYR A 248 0.42 38.71 -1.75
N LEU A 249 -0.41 38.52 -2.78
CA LEU A 249 -1.88 38.56 -2.66
C LEU A 249 -2.43 39.92 -2.16
N GLN A 250 -1.70 41.03 -2.38
CA GLN A 250 -2.10 42.40 -2.03
C GLN A 250 -2.37 43.29 -3.26
N ASP A 251 -2.59 42.68 -4.42
CA ASP A 251 -2.75 43.38 -5.70
C ASP A 251 -3.94 42.88 -6.53
N GLY A 252 -5.04 42.51 -5.87
CA GLY A 252 -6.28 42.10 -6.56
C GLY A 252 -6.17 40.76 -7.29
N GLN A 253 -5.24 39.89 -6.88
CA GLN A 253 -5.17 38.50 -7.37
C GLN A 253 -6.44 37.72 -7.03
N PRO A 254 -6.84 36.73 -7.85
CA PRO A 254 -8.07 35.99 -7.65
C PRO A 254 -8.01 35.17 -6.34
N PRO A 255 -9.09 35.17 -5.54
CA PRO A 255 -9.24 34.25 -4.42
C PRO A 255 -9.28 32.79 -4.90
N LEU A 256 -8.60 31.93 -4.14
CA LEU A 256 -8.46 30.50 -4.42
C LEU A 256 -9.39 29.67 -3.52
N TYR A 257 -10.22 28.84 -4.13
CA TYR A 257 -11.17 27.96 -3.44
C TYR A 257 -10.90 26.49 -3.78
N PHE A 258 -10.91 25.64 -2.76
CA PHE A 258 -10.90 24.18 -2.86
C PHE A 258 -12.25 23.63 -2.39
N SER A 259 -12.78 22.62 -3.08
CA SER A 259 -14.06 21.98 -2.77
C SER A 259 -13.96 20.83 -1.76
N ASN A 260 -12.77 20.24 -1.60
CA ASN A 260 -12.53 19.06 -0.78
C ASN A 260 -11.19 19.16 -0.01
N PRO A 261 -11.18 19.02 1.34
CA PRO A 261 -9.95 19.06 2.12
C PRO A 261 -9.19 17.71 2.17
N ASP A 262 -9.81 16.60 1.75
CA ASP A 262 -9.32 15.25 1.99
C ASP A 262 -7.98 15.00 1.29
N LEU A 263 -6.94 14.77 2.11
CA LEU A 263 -5.62 14.34 1.64
C LEU A 263 -5.68 12.95 1.02
N TRP A 264 -6.49 12.07 1.60
CA TRP A 264 -6.60 10.65 1.25
C TRP A 264 -8.05 10.27 0.97
N TRP A 265 -8.28 9.48 -0.09
CA TRP A 265 -9.59 8.86 -0.35
C TRP A 265 -9.44 7.37 -0.68
N ALA A 266 -10.51 6.61 -0.42
CA ALA A 266 -10.56 5.17 -0.67
C ALA A 266 -10.98 4.86 -2.11
N ALA A 267 -10.02 4.42 -2.93
CA ALA A 267 -10.27 3.94 -4.29
C ALA A 267 -10.44 2.41 -4.33
N ALA A 268 -10.65 1.85 -5.53
CA ALA A 268 -10.62 0.39 -5.74
C ALA A 268 -9.22 -0.24 -5.53
N TYR A 269 -8.18 0.57 -5.43
CA TYR A 269 -6.82 0.12 -5.09
C TYR A 269 -6.69 -0.13 -3.58
N SER A 270 -5.89 -1.13 -3.18
CA SER A 270 -5.79 -1.60 -1.78
C SER A 270 -5.14 -0.61 -0.79
N LEU A 271 -4.74 0.58 -1.24
CA LEU A 271 -4.20 1.66 -0.41
C LEU A 271 -4.88 2.97 -0.80
N PRO A 272 -5.18 3.88 0.16
CA PRO A 272 -5.75 5.19 -0.13
C PRO A 272 -4.96 5.93 -1.22
N ARG A 273 -5.66 6.68 -2.07
CA ARG A 273 -5.07 7.54 -3.10
C ARG A 273 -5.06 8.97 -2.61
N LEU A 274 -4.13 9.79 -3.13
CA LEU A 274 -4.18 11.23 -2.90
C LEU A 274 -5.48 11.77 -3.52
N GLY A 275 -6.20 12.59 -2.75
CA GLY A 275 -7.35 13.36 -3.21
C GLY A 275 -6.98 14.82 -3.47
N GLN A 276 -7.98 15.69 -3.59
CA GLN A 276 -7.77 17.12 -3.84
C GLN A 276 -6.91 17.78 -2.75
N GLY A 277 -6.98 17.29 -1.50
CA GLY A 277 -6.08 17.73 -0.43
C GLY A 277 -4.59 17.46 -0.74
N GLY A 278 -4.26 16.38 -1.46
CA GLY A 278 -2.89 16.11 -1.91
C GLY A 278 -2.40 17.11 -2.95
N PHE A 279 -3.27 17.53 -3.89
CA PHE A 279 -2.96 18.60 -4.84
C PHE A 279 -2.78 19.94 -4.12
N ARG A 280 -3.66 20.25 -3.16
CA ARG A 280 -3.57 21.45 -2.32
C ARG A 280 -2.24 21.52 -1.56
N GLU A 281 -1.83 20.45 -0.87
CA GLU A 281 -0.54 20.42 -0.15
C GLU A 281 0.67 20.56 -1.12
N ALA A 282 0.60 19.98 -2.32
CA ALA A 282 1.65 20.13 -3.34
C ALA A 282 1.75 21.58 -3.87
N LEU A 283 0.61 22.23 -4.11
CA LEU A 283 0.55 23.64 -4.49
C LEU A 283 1.10 24.54 -3.37
N GLU A 284 0.74 24.27 -2.11
CA GLU A 284 1.22 25.01 -0.94
C GLU A 284 2.74 24.88 -0.74
N GLY A 285 3.29 23.67 -0.91
CA GLY A 285 4.73 23.45 -0.89
C GLY A 285 5.46 24.24 -1.98
N THR A 286 4.88 24.27 -3.19
CA THR A 286 5.44 25.02 -4.33
C THR A 286 5.37 26.54 -4.09
N TRP A 287 4.24 27.06 -3.62
CA TRP A 287 4.08 28.46 -3.21
C TRP A 287 5.07 28.86 -2.11
N ALA A 288 5.24 28.01 -1.09
CA ALA A 288 6.18 28.25 -0.01
C ALA A 288 7.64 28.27 -0.49
N ALA A 289 8.01 27.40 -1.45
CA ALA A 289 9.34 27.41 -2.05
C ALA A 289 9.62 28.70 -2.85
N ILE A 290 8.64 29.18 -3.64
CA ILE A 290 8.75 30.39 -4.46
C ILE A 290 8.80 31.67 -3.60
N THR A 291 7.92 31.79 -2.61
CA THR A 291 7.78 33.00 -1.78
C THR A 291 8.70 33.02 -0.56
N GLY A 292 9.24 31.86 -0.17
CA GLY A 292 9.87 31.61 1.12
C GLY A 292 8.90 31.28 2.26
N GLY A 293 7.58 31.26 1.98
CA GLY A 293 6.54 30.69 2.82
C GLY A 293 6.47 31.23 4.25
N PRO A 294 5.89 30.46 5.20
CA PRO A 294 5.70 30.90 6.57
C PRO A 294 7.01 31.28 7.28
N GLY A 295 8.14 30.71 6.86
CA GLY A 295 9.47 31.08 7.36
C GLY A 295 9.90 32.52 7.05
N LYS A 296 9.30 33.17 6.03
CA LYS A 296 9.44 34.60 5.74
C LYS A 296 8.20 35.43 6.14
N GLY A 297 7.21 34.83 6.81
CA GLY A 297 5.93 35.47 7.11
C GLY A 297 5.03 35.62 5.87
N VAL A 298 5.10 34.68 4.93
CA VAL A 298 4.21 34.61 3.76
C VAL A 298 3.32 33.38 3.84
N GLU A 299 2.01 33.57 3.76
CA GLU A 299 1.01 32.49 3.75
C GLU A 299 0.21 32.50 2.44
N LEU A 300 -0.27 31.33 2.02
CA LEU A 300 -1.21 31.20 0.90
C LEU A 300 -2.64 31.36 1.42
N THR A 301 -3.23 32.53 1.16
CA THR A 301 -4.66 32.78 1.41
C THR A 301 -5.50 31.92 0.46
N LYS A 302 -6.34 31.07 1.03
CA LYS A 302 -7.21 30.12 0.32
C LYS A 302 -8.45 29.82 1.16
N THR A 303 -9.55 29.46 0.52
CA THR A 303 -10.75 28.94 1.17
C THR A 303 -10.85 27.44 0.90
N VAL A 304 -11.04 26.62 1.93
CA VAL A 304 -11.24 25.18 1.77
C VAL A 304 -12.64 24.82 2.26
N ILE A 305 -13.44 24.31 1.34
CA ILE A 305 -14.79 23.79 1.52
C ILE A 305 -14.71 22.24 1.47
N GLY A 306 -15.79 21.55 1.84
CA GLY A 306 -15.87 20.10 2.03
C GLY A 306 -15.85 19.75 3.52
N LYS A 307 -16.41 18.61 3.94
CA LYS A 307 -16.35 18.12 5.33
C LYS A 307 -14.87 17.99 5.75
N PRO A 308 -14.45 18.46 6.95
CA PRO A 308 -15.26 18.90 8.09
C PRO A 308 -15.61 20.41 8.11
N SER A 309 -15.37 21.17 7.04
CA SER A 309 -15.44 22.64 7.06
C SER A 309 -16.82 23.20 7.44
N GLN A 310 -16.80 24.27 8.24
CA GLN A 310 -17.98 25.01 8.69
C GLN A 310 -18.93 25.35 7.52
N GLY A 311 -18.42 25.92 6.42
CA GLY A 311 -19.24 26.34 5.28
C GLY A 311 -20.02 25.22 4.60
N THR A 312 -19.50 23.98 4.59
CA THR A 312 -20.24 22.81 4.10
C THR A 312 -21.43 22.47 4.98
N TYR A 313 -21.28 22.53 6.31
CA TYR A 313 -22.38 22.27 7.24
C TYR A 313 -23.39 23.44 7.30
N GLU A 314 -22.96 24.68 7.09
CA GLU A 314 -23.87 25.83 6.90
C GLU A 314 -24.74 25.67 5.65
N PHE A 315 -24.13 25.29 4.52
CA PHE A 315 -24.85 24.99 3.29
C PHE A 315 -25.82 23.82 3.48
N ALA A 316 -25.39 22.78 4.19
CA ALA A 316 -26.23 21.64 4.55
C ALA A 316 -27.44 22.03 5.42
N GLU A 317 -27.26 22.86 6.45
CA GLU A 317 -28.36 23.35 7.27
C GLU A 317 -29.32 24.26 6.47
N LYS A 318 -28.78 25.17 5.65
CA LYS A 318 -29.58 25.98 4.72
C LYS A 318 -30.42 25.08 3.80
N GLN A 319 -29.83 24.01 3.27
CA GLN A 319 -30.52 23.12 2.33
C GLN A 319 -31.59 22.26 3.01
N LEU A 320 -31.32 21.69 4.19
CA LEU A 320 -32.33 21.02 5.03
C LEU A 320 -33.52 21.96 5.33
N ARG A 321 -33.26 23.21 5.72
CA ARG A 321 -34.28 24.23 5.98
C ARG A 321 -35.07 24.60 4.73
N ARG A 322 -34.42 24.72 3.56
CA ARG A 322 -35.11 24.94 2.27
C ARG A 322 -36.02 23.77 1.91
N ASN A 323 -35.59 22.54 2.14
CA ASN A 323 -36.40 21.35 1.85
C ASN A 323 -37.60 21.28 2.78
N LEU A 324 -37.41 21.43 4.10
CA LEU A 324 -38.48 21.58 5.08
C LEU A 324 -39.49 22.66 4.72
N ALA A 325 -39.03 23.83 4.23
CA ALA A 325 -39.91 24.93 3.87
C ALA A 325 -40.77 24.68 2.61
N LYS A 326 -40.43 23.71 1.74
CA LYS A 326 -41.27 23.32 0.59
C LYS A 326 -42.55 22.59 1.00
N ASP A 327 -42.50 21.85 2.12
CA ASP A 327 -43.59 20.99 2.57
C ASP A 327 -44.65 21.72 3.42
N PHE A 328 -44.44 23.02 3.72
CA PHE A 328 -45.33 23.83 4.54
C PHE A 328 -45.86 25.06 3.79
N ASN A 329 -47.18 25.23 3.75
CA ASN A 329 -47.81 26.45 3.23
C ASN A 329 -47.43 27.69 4.07
N SER A 330 -47.30 28.84 3.41
CA SER A 330 -46.68 30.08 3.90
C SER A 330 -47.25 30.69 5.19
N ASP A 331 -48.47 30.31 5.57
CA ASP A 331 -49.15 30.82 6.77
C ASP A 331 -48.89 29.98 8.05
N SER A 332 -48.12 28.89 7.94
CA SER A 332 -47.76 28.04 9.07
C SER A 332 -46.36 28.35 9.60
N ALA A 333 -46.23 28.49 10.93
CA ALA A 333 -44.94 28.74 11.56
C ALA A 333 -44.00 27.54 11.32
N GLN A 334 -42.90 27.78 10.60
CA GLN A 334 -41.95 26.74 10.20
C GLN A 334 -41.47 25.91 11.41
N PRO A 335 -41.42 24.58 11.30
CA PRO A 335 -40.90 23.75 12.38
C PRO A 335 -39.42 24.07 12.65
N LEU A 336 -39.11 24.36 13.90
CA LEU A 336 -37.73 24.53 14.37
C LEU A 336 -37.04 23.17 14.41
N LEU A 337 -36.14 22.92 13.47
CA LEU A 337 -35.23 21.78 13.48
C LEU A 337 -34.25 21.93 14.66
N GLN A 338 -34.37 21.07 15.67
CA GLN A 338 -33.61 21.15 16.93
C GLN A 338 -32.38 20.25 16.95
N ASN A 339 -32.40 19.14 16.20
CA ASN A 339 -31.35 18.12 16.19
C ASN A 339 -31.06 17.67 14.76
N VAL A 340 -29.78 17.49 14.40
CA VAL A 340 -29.38 16.83 13.15
C VAL A 340 -28.37 15.76 13.47
N TYR A 341 -28.66 14.52 13.09
CA TYR A 341 -27.82 13.36 13.33
C TYR A 341 -26.99 13.04 12.09
N MET A 342 -25.69 13.35 12.13
CA MET A 342 -24.72 12.90 11.12
C MET A 342 -24.38 11.42 11.30
N VAL A 343 -24.52 10.63 10.24
CA VAL A 343 -24.07 9.24 10.11
C VAL A 343 -22.94 9.22 9.10
N GLY A 344 -21.74 8.86 9.55
CA GLY A 344 -20.50 8.88 8.76
C GLY A 344 -19.55 7.78 9.20
N ASP A 345 -18.69 7.33 8.29
CA ASP A 345 -17.67 6.30 8.57
C ASP A 345 -16.32 6.92 8.96
N ASN A 346 -16.07 8.20 8.62
CA ASN A 346 -14.79 8.87 8.80
C ASN A 346 -14.81 9.85 10.01
N PRO A 347 -14.13 9.53 11.13
CA PRO A 347 -14.10 10.38 12.31
C PRO A 347 -13.52 11.79 12.06
N GLU A 348 -12.50 11.91 11.21
CA GLU A 348 -11.83 13.18 10.93
C GLU A 348 -12.57 14.06 9.91
N SER A 349 -13.54 13.51 9.18
CA SER A 349 -14.35 14.28 8.22
C SER A 349 -15.78 14.48 8.73
N ASP A 350 -16.55 13.41 8.85
CA ASP A 350 -17.99 13.47 9.16
C ASP A 350 -18.26 13.90 10.60
N ILE A 351 -17.56 13.25 11.53
CA ILE A 351 -17.85 13.31 12.96
C ILE A 351 -17.23 14.57 13.56
N ARG A 352 -15.97 14.86 13.22
CA ARG A 352 -15.30 16.12 13.52
C ARG A 352 -16.06 17.31 12.92
N GLY A 353 -16.51 17.20 11.67
CA GLY A 353 -17.34 18.21 11.03
C GLY A 353 -18.63 18.49 11.79
N ALA A 354 -19.46 17.45 12.00
CA ALA A 354 -20.73 17.58 12.70
C ALA A 354 -20.59 18.16 14.12
N ASN A 355 -19.58 17.71 14.89
CA ASN A 355 -19.36 18.17 16.28
C ASN A 355 -18.68 19.56 16.38
N SER A 356 -17.89 19.96 15.38
CA SER A 356 -17.24 21.28 15.36
C SER A 356 -18.16 22.38 14.82
N TYR A 357 -19.13 22.02 13.96
CA TYR A 357 -20.10 22.93 13.37
C TYR A 357 -20.81 23.80 14.42
N ARG A 358 -20.95 25.09 14.13
CA ARG A 358 -21.75 26.04 14.94
C ARG A 358 -22.82 26.68 14.08
N SER A 359 -24.09 26.39 14.36
CA SER A 359 -25.19 26.98 13.60
C SER A 359 -25.24 28.50 13.78
N PRO A 360 -25.32 29.31 12.70
CA PRO A 360 -25.56 30.74 12.82
C PRO A 360 -26.99 31.07 13.29
N TYR A 361 -27.87 30.07 13.40
CA TYR A 361 -29.30 30.25 13.74
C TYR A 361 -29.64 29.96 15.22
N GLY A 362 -28.67 29.59 16.08
CA GLY A 362 -28.86 29.44 17.53
C GLY A 362 -28.53 28.05 18.08
N LYS A 363 -28.93 27.77 19.33
CA LYS A 363 -28.56 26.55 20.09
C LYS A 363 -29.29 25.28 19.62
N THR A 364 -28.90 24.74 18.48
CA THR A 364 -29.16 23.36 18.06
C THR A 364 -28.42 22.42 19.02
N SER A 365 -29.14 21.53 19.74
CA SER A 365 -28.56 20.74 20.84
C SER A 365 -27.95 19.43 20.32
N GLN A 366 -26.79 19.53 19.68
CA GLN A 366 -26.08 18.37 19.12
C GLN A 366 -25.87 17.25 20.16
N ARG A 367 -26.48 16.10 19.91
CA ARG A 367 -26.10 14.81 20.49
C ARG A 367 -26.03 13.80 19.35
N LEU A 368 -24.93 13.06 19.28
CA LEU A 368 -24.73 11.97 18.34
C LEU A 368 -24.35 10.71 19.10
N GLN A 369 -24.92 9.58 18.69
CA GLN A 369 -24.70 8.27 19.28
C GLN A 369 -24.49 7.26 18.15
N PHE A 370 -23.41 6.49 18.24
CA PHE A 370 -23.08 5.46 17.25
C PHE A 370 -23.86 4.16 17.48
N SER A 371 -24.16 3.49 16.36
CA SER A 371 -24.20 2.03 16.30
C SER A 371 -23.39 1.56 15.09
N THR A 372 -22.14 1.19 15.30
CA THR A 372 -21.32 0.52 14.29
C THR A 372 -21.81 -0.90 14.07
N VAL A 373 -22.31 -1.22 12.88
CA VAL A 373 -22.29 -2.59 12.35
C VAL A 373 -20.97 -2.75 11.60
N SER A 374 -19.89 -2.94 12.35
CA SER A 374 -18.56 -3.14 11.77
C SER A 374 -18.44 -4.55 11.19
N SER A 375 -18.28 -4.66 9.86
CA SER A 375 -17.49 -5.77 9.30
C SER A 375 -16.01 -5.56 9.65
N PRO A 376 -15.20 -6.60 9.88
CA PRO A 376 -13.87 -6.43 10.49
C PRO A 376 -12.81 -5.73 9.60
N ASP A 377 -12.99 -5.74 8.27
CA ASP A 377 -12.01 -5.22 7.31
C ASP A 377 -12.26 -3.76 6.90
N LEU A 378 -11.72 -2.82 7.69
CA LEU A 378 -10.97 -1.61 7.30
C LEU A 378 -10.82 -0.64 8.50
N SER A 379 -9.71 -0.71 9.22
CA SER A 379 -9.27 0.39 10.09
C SER A 379 -8.41 1.37 9.28
N ILE A 380 -8.95 2.57 9.02
CA ILE A 380 -8.16 3.69 8.50
C ILE A 380 -7.23 4.15 9.62
N HIS A 381 -5.96 3.76 9.59
CA HIS A 381 -4.96 4.34 10.49
C HIS A 381 -4.83 5.85 10.21
N PRO A 382 -5.06 6.73 11.19
CA PRO A 382 -4.75 8.15 11.02
C PRO A 382 -3.23 8.33 10.92
N PHE A 383 -2.79 9.02 9.86
CA PHE A 383 -1.48 9.68 9.89
C PHE A 383 -1.51 10.77 10.98
N PRO A 384 -0.36 11.12 11.60
CA PRO A 384 -0.32 12.15 12.63
C PRO A 384 -0.81 13.51 12.07
N PRO A 385 -1.43 14.35 12.92
CA PRO A 385 -1.90 15.67 12.50
C PRO A 385 -0.75 16.56 12.00
N PRO A 386 -1.03 17.55 11.14
CA PRO A 386 0.01 18.45 10.62
C PRO A 386 0.70 19.20 11.75
N ILE A 387 2.02 19.03 11.85
CA ILE A 387 2.85 19.69 12.85
C ILE A 387 3.05 21.16 12.43
N HIS A 388 2.49 22.09 13.20
CA HIS A 388 2.80 23.51 13.05
C HIS A 388 4.29 23.77 13.37
N SER A 389 5.02 24.21 12.35
CA SER A 389 6.23 25.05 12.40
C SER A 389 7.18 24.89 13.60
N ARG A 390 8.09 23.91 13.52
CA ARG A 390 9.39 23.99 14.23
C ARG A 390 10.57 23.79 13.28
N ARG A 391 11.68 24.46 13.63
CA ARG A 391 12.88 24.65 12.81
C ARG A 391 13.67 23.35 12.67
N TYR A 392 14.25 23.13 11.48
CA TYR A 392 15.32 22.16 11.31
C TYR A 392 16.60 22.64 12.01
N THR A 393 17.10 21.81 12.94
CA THR A 393 18.51 21.76 13.36
C THR A 393 18.89 20.29 13.42
N MET A 394 20.03 19.92 12.82
CA MET A 394 20.45 18.51 12.73
C MET A 394 20.91 17.97 14.09
N ALA A 395 20.25 16.91 14.57
CA ALA A 395 20.78 15.90 15.49
C ALA A 395 19.84 14.68 15.51
N ASP A 396 20.44 13.49 15.45
CA ASP A 396 20.00 12.14 15.83
C ASP A 396 18.57 11.63 15.50
N SER A 397 18.53 10.40 14.97
CA SER A 397 17.33 9.76 14.42
C SER A 397 16.85 8.56 15.24
N GLU A 398 15.64 8.64 15.78
CA GLU A 398 14.84 7.47 16.19
C GLU A 398 13.39 7.57 15.66
N LEU A 399 12.77 6.43 15.34
CA LEU A 399 11.48 6.33 14.65
C LEU A 399 10.37 5.84 15.60
N PRO A 400 9.17 6.48 15.63
CA PRO A 400 8.05 6.03 16.47
C PRO A 400 7.26 4.85 15.87
N ILE A 401 6.61 4.10 16.76
CA ILE A 401 6.11 2.72 16.54
C ILE A 401 4.57 2.67 16.33
N ARG A 402 4.09 1.72 15.51
CA ARG A 402 2.66 1.47 15.24
C ARG A 402 1.87 0.89 16.45
N PRO A 403 0.65 1.38 16.73
CA PRO A 403 -0.35 0.65 17.53
C PRO A 403 -0.91 -0.55 16.74
N LYS A 404 -1.61 -1.46 17.42
CA LYS A 404 -1.97 -2.80 16.89
C LYS A 404 -3.48 -3.10 16.92
N PRO A 405 -3.93 -4.14 16.17
CA PRO A 405 -5.34 -4.36 15.88
C PRO A 405 -6.06 -5.16 16.99
N GLU A 406 -7.34 -4.85 17.17
CA GLU A 406 -8.29 -5.64 17.97
C GLU A 406 -8.85 -6.85 17.19
N ASP A 407 -9.59 -7.71 17.89
CA ASP A 407 -9.94 -9.05 17.44
C ASP A 407 -11.44 -9.42 17.46
N PRO A 408 -11.84 -10.40 16.63
CA PRO A 408 -13.26 -10.64 16.32
C PRO A 408 -14.02 -11.43 17.39
N PRO A 409 -15.31 -11.10 17.62
CA PRO A 409 -16.27 -12.02 18.22
C PRO A 409 -16.75 -13.08 17.21
N ALA A 410 -16.96 -14.30 17.71
CA ALA A 410 -17.31 -15.47 16.93
C ALA A 410 -18.81 -15.61 16.59
N ASP A 411 -19.12 -16.63 15.78
CA ASP A 411 -20.38 -17.00 15.14
C ASP A 411 -21.70 -16.77 15.92
N ALA A 412 -22.72 -16.36 15.17
CA ALA A 412 -24.14 -16.51 15.51
C ALA A 412 -24.82 -17.47 14.50
N PRO A 413 -25.84 -18.25 14.92
CA PRO A 413 -26.19 -19.51 14.26
C PRO A 413 -27.06 -19.39 13.02
N ALA A 414 -27.06 -20.46 12.21
CA ALA A 414 -27.81 -20.63 10.98
C ALA A 414 -29.30 -20.27 11.10
N ALA A 415 -29.80 -19.45 10.16
CA ALA A 415 -31.21 -19.17 10.00
C ALA A 415 -31.94 -20.35 9.33
N ALA A 416 -33.04 -20.79 9.93
CA ALA A 416 -33.93 -21.78 9.34
C ALA A 416 -34.81 -21.15 8.26
N VAL A 417 -35.01 -21.87 7.15
CA VAL A 417 -35.88 -21.46 6.03
C VAL A 417 -37.34 -21.85 6.30
N ALA A 418 -38.25 -20.88 6.20
CA ALA A 418 -39.69 -21.05 5.97
C ALA A 418 -40.20 -19.75 5.32
N VAL A 419 -40.47 -19.72 4.01
CA VAL A 419 -41.72 -20.17 3.34
C VAL A 419 -42.91 -19.27 3.67
N GLU A 420 -43.52 -18.72 2.61
CA GLU A 420 -44.56 -17.70 2.63
C GLU A 420 -45.95 -18.22 3.04
N GLY A 421 -46.78 -17.31 3.55
CA GLY A 421 -48.23 -17.28 3.29
C GLY A 421 -49.16 -18.16 4.15
N GLU A 422 -49.90 -17.53 5.07
CA GLU A 422 -51.38 -17.61 5.13
C GLU A 422 -51.98 -16.61 6.15
N GLU A 423 -53.32 -16.47 6.17
CA GLU A 423 -54.09 -15.29 6.59
C GLU A 423 -54.19 -14.93 8.11
N PRO A 424 -54.59 -13.68 8.45
CA PRO A 424 -54.60 -13.19 9.83
C PRO A 424 -55.83 -13.59 10.66
N GLY A 425 -55.63 -14.29 11.79
CA GLY A 425 -56.71 -14.65 12.70
C GLY A 425 -56.30 -14.85 14.18
N LYS A 426 -56.66 -13.88 15.04
CA LYS A 426 -56.75 -13.97 16.53
C LYS A 426 -55.53 -14.52 17.30
N ILE A 427 -54.74 -13.62 17.88
CA ILE A 427 -53.70 -13.96 18.87
C ILE A 427 -54.33 -14.65 20.10
N SER A 428 -53.92 -15.89 20.38
CA SER A 428 -54.47 -16.69 21.48
C SER A 428 -53.76 -16.40 22.82
N LYS A 429 -54.43 -16.73 23.94
CA LYS A 429 -53.89 -16.56 25.31
C LYS A 429 -52.57 -17.28 25.59
N SER A 430 -52.15 -18.25 24.75
CA SER A 430 -50.85 -18.93 24.94
C SER A 430 -49.66 -18.08 24.47
N ALA A 431 -49.82 -17.29 23.41
CA ALA A 431 -48.76 -16.44 22.85
C ALA A 431 -48.32 -15.36 23.86
N LEU A 432 -49.29 -14.69 24.51
CA LEU A 432 -49.03 -13.72 25.58
C LEU A 432 -48.27 -14.34 26.77
N LYS A 433 -48.54 -15.62 27.09
CA LYS A 433 -47.87 -16.33 28.19
C LYS A 433 -46.43 -16.75 27.84
N LYS A 434 -46.14 -16.99 26.55
CA LYS A 434 -44.79 -17.25 26.04
C LYS A 434 -43.93 -15.98 26.08
N LEU A 435 -44.45 -14.87 25.56
CA LEU A 435 -43.82 -13.54 25.61
C LEU A 435 -43.45 -13.09 27.04
N ALA A 436 -44.35 -13.30 28.00
CA ALA A 436 -44.07 -13.02 29.41
C ALA A 436 -42.92 -13.88 30.00
N LYS A 437 -42.83 -15.16 29.60
CA LYS A 437 -41.77 -16.08 30.04
C LYS A 437 -40.41 -15.74 29.41
N GLU A 438 -40.40 -15.31 28.15
CA GLU A 438 -39.21 -14.86 27.44
C GLU A 438 -38.68 -13.53 28.01
N LYS A 439 -39.57 -12.56 28.31
CA LYS A 439 -39.22 -11.32 28.99
C LYS A 439 -38.60 -11.57 30.39
N ALA A 440 -39.21 -12.46 31.19
CA ALA A 440 -38.65 -12.84 32.49
C ALA A 440 -37.30 -13.59 32.40
N LYS A 441 -37.05 -14.31 31.30
CA LYS A 441 -35.75 -14.96 31.03
C LYS A 441 -34.69 -13.92 30.63
N ALA A 442 -35.06 -12.93 29.82
CA ALA A 442 -34.21 -11.81 29.44
C ALA A 442 -33.85 -10.92 30.65
N GLU A 443 -34.81 -10.61 31.52
CA GLU A 443 -34.58 -9.86 32.77
C GLU A 443 -33.63 -10.62 33.72
N LYS A 444 -33.78 -11.95 33.88
CA LYS A 444 -32.82 -12.76 34.65
C LYS A 444 -31.43 -12.81 34.01
N ALA A 445 -31.33 -12.85 32.68
CA ALA A 445 -30.05 -12.79 31.98
C ALA A 445 -29.36 -11.42 32.18
N ALA A 446 -30.11 -10.32 32.05
CA ALA A 446 -29.62 -8.97 32.29
C ALA A 446 -29.19 -8.74 33.75
N GLN A 447 -29.95 -9.25 34.73
CA GLN A 447 -29.56 -9.22 36.14
C GLN A 447 -28.27 -9.99 36.40
N ARG A 448 -28.13 -11.20 35.82
CA ARG A 448 -26.92 -12.02 35.97
C ARG A 448 -25.70 -11.35 35.33
N ALA A 449 -25.86 -10.79 34.13
CA ALA A 449 -24.80 -10.03 33.46
C ALA A 449 -24.40 -8.78 34.26
N ALA A 450 -25.36 -8.05 34.85
CA ALA A 450 -25.06 -6.91 35.73
C ALA A 450 -24.33 -7.34 37.01
N GLN A 451 -24.69 -8.49 37.59
CA GLN A 451 -24.06 -9.03 38.78
C GLN A 451 -22.64 -9.54 38.50
N GLU A 452 -22.41 -10.18 37.35
CA GLU A 452 -21.09 -10.57 36.86
C GLU A 452 -20.22 -9.34 36.54
N LYS A 453 -20.79 -8.28 35.96
CA LYS A 453 -20.08 -7.00 35.71
C LYS A 453 -19.69 -6.29 37.01
N ALA A 454 -20.56 -6.34 38.03
CA ALA A 454 -20.26 -5.81 39.37
C ALA A 454 -19.19 -6.64 40.11
N GLN A 455 -19.22 -7.96 40.00
CA GLN A 455 -18.16 -8.83 40.54
C GLN A 455 -16.83 -8.63 39.82
N ALA A 456 -16.83 -8.43 38.49
CA ALA A 456 -15.63 -8.13 37.73
C ALA A 456 -14.99 -6.80 38.19
N ALA A 457 -15.79 -5.73 38.31
CA ALA A 457 -15.30 -4.43 38.78
C ALA A 457 -14.73 -4.50 40.23
N ALA A 458 -15.38 -5.25 41.12
CA ALA A 458 -14.90 -5.47 42.48
C ALA A 458 -13.60 -6.30 42.53
N ALA A 459 -13.44 -7.28 41.64
CA ALA A 459 -12.22 -8.07 41.50
C ALA A 459 -11.08 -7.29 40.84
N GLU A 460 -11.37 -6.31 39.98
CA GLU A 460 -10.38 -5.45 39.34
C GLU A 460 -9.82 -4.39 40.29
N ALA A 461 -10.65 -3.89 41.22
CA ALA A 461 -10.24 -2.98 42.30
C ALA A 461 -9.36 -3.63 43.39
N SER A 462 -9.19 -4.96 43.35
CA SER A 462 -8.45 -5.77 44.34
C SER A 462 -7.19 -6.45 43.74
N ASP A 463 -6.82 -6.11 42.51
CA ASP A 463 -5.65 -6.71 41.85
C ASP A 463 -4.33 -6.07 42.30
N THR A 464 -3.64 -6.73 43.23
CA THR A 464 -2.34 -6.31 43.76
C THR A 464 -1.18 -6.46 42.75
N ALA A 465 -1.38 -7.22 41.66
CA ALA A 465 -0.33 -7.53 40.68
C ALA A 465 -0.29 -6.56 39.48
N LYS A 466 -1.18 -5.56 39.40
CA LYS A 466 -1.42 -4.75 38.19
C LYS A 466 -0.21 -3.98 37.64
N HIS A 467 0.87 -3.85 38.42
CA HIS A 467 2.14 -3.25 38.01
C HIS A 467 3.15 -4.25 37.40
N LEU A 468 2.86 -5.56 37.47
CA LEU A 468 3.71 -6.66 36.98
C LEU A 468 3.30 -7.17 35.59
N TYR A 469 2.17 -6.69 35.06
CA TYR A 469 1.67 -7.11 33.75
C TYR A 469 0.82 -6.03 33.06
N GLY A 470 0.58 -6.19 31.76
CA GLY A 470 -0.23 -5.28 30.96
C GLY A 470 0.55 -4.70 29.78
N PRO A 471 0.18 -3.51 29.26
CA PRO A 471 1.02 -2.82 28.28
C PRO A 471 2.43 -2.55 28.83
N MET A 472 3.42 -2.43 27.94
CA MET A 472 4.76 -1.99 28.31
C MET A 472 4.69 -0.62 29.02
N PRO A 473 5.28 -0.47 30.22
CA PRO A 473 5.31 0.83 30.90
C PRO A 473 6.26 1.79 30.17
N ASP A 474 5.91 3.08 30.15
CA ASP A 474 6.81 4.14 29.71
C ASP A 474 8.03 4.18 30.64
N SER A 475 9.22 3.88 30.09
CA SER A 475 10.48 3.83 30.82
C SER A 475 11.65 4.13 29.90
N GLU A 476 12.58 4.95 30.38
CA GLU A 476 13.87 5.23 29.71
C GLU A 476 14.95 4.19 30.09
N ASP A 477 14.67 3.28 31.03
CA ASP A 477 15.63 2.27 31.50
C ASP A 477 15.91 1.20 30.43
N VAL A 478 17.18 1.13 29.99
CA VAL A 478 17.65 0.06 29.10
C VAL A 478 17.79 -1.26 29.86
N LEU A 479 16.78 -2.13 29.75
CA LEU A 479 16.76 -3.45 30.39
C LEU A 479 17.60 -4.47 29.62
N ALA A 480 18.57 -5.09 30.30
CA ALA A 480 19.37 -6.18 29.77
C ALA A 480 18.51 -7.41 29.45
N CYS A 481 18.34 -7.71 28.16
CA CYS A 481 17.53 -8.84 27.69
C CYS A 481 18.41 -10.03 27.25
N THR A 482 18.08 -11.21 27.75
CA THR A 482 18.75 -12.47 27.42
C THR A 482 18.17 -13.06 26.12
N ARG A 483 19.04 -13.52 25.21
CA ARG A 483 18.63 -14.29 24.02
C ARG A 483 18.49 -15.77 24.37
N PHE A 484 17.59 -16.48 23.70
CA PHE A 484 17.37 -17.91 23.93
C PHE A 484 18.62 -18.76 23.65
N SER A 485 19.45 -18.35 22.69
CA SER A 485 20.78 -18.93 22.42
C SER A 485 21.72 -18.94 23.63
N ASN A 486 21.46 -18.06 24.62
CA ASN A 486 22.31 -17.83 25.79
C ASN A 486 21.65 -18.37 27.08
N ILE A 487 20.56 -19.13 26.99
CA ILE A 487 19.93 -19.78 28.14
C ILE A 487 20.45 -21.21 28.24
N ASN A 488 21.30 -21.46 29.24
CA ASN A 488 21.86 -22.76 29.56
C ASN A 488 21.83 -22.98 31.09
N ASP A 489 22.51 -24.02 31.58
CA ASP A 489 22.55 -24.37 33.01
C ASP A 489 23.09 -23.24 33.91
N GLU A 490 23.92 -22.33 33.40
CA GLU A 490 24.38 -21.15 34.13
C GLU A 490 23.26 -20.17 34.50
N GLN A 491 22.14 -20.17 33.78
CA GLN A 491 20.99 -19.31 34.06
C GLN A 491 20.01 -19.97 35.03
N TYR A 492 20.20 -21.25 35.42
CA TYR A 492 19.35 -21.93 36.39
C TYR A 492 19.24 -21.14 37.71
N GLU A 493 18.01 -20.98 38.18
CA GLU A 493 17.59 -20.17 39.34
C GLU A 493 17.86 -18.66 39.25
N LYS A 494 18.44 -18.16 38.16
CA LYS A 494 18.61 -16.72 37.94
C LYS A 494 17.32 -16.11 37.37
N GLU A 495 17.02 -14.88 37.77
CA GLU A 495 16.03 -14.07 37.09
C GLU A 495 16.62 -13.51 35.79
N ILE A 496 15.91 -13.68 34.68
CA ILE A 496 16.24 -13.14 33.37
C ILE A 496 15.06 -12.38 32.80
N THR A 497 15.33 -11.39 31.96
CA THR A 497 14.33 -10.77 31.09
C THR A 497 14.55 -11.23 29.65
N VAL A 498 13.49 -11.63 28.95
CA VAL A 498 13.53 -12.04 27.54
C VAL A 498 12.48 -11.27 26.74
N VAL A 499 12.78 -10.98 25.47
CA VAL A 499 11.82 -10.43 24.50
C VAL A 499 11.57 -11.47 23.42
N ALA A 500 10.33 -11.96 23.34
CA ALA A 500 9.96 -13.10 22.50
C ALA A 500 8.54 -12.98 21.96
N ARG A 501 8.22 -13.76 20.93
CA ARG A 501 6.85 -13.94 20.44
C ARG A 501 6.13 -15.01 21.26
N VAL A 502 4.84 -14.82 21.51
CA VAL A 502 3.95 -15.87 22.03
C VAL A 502 3.69 -16.86 20.89
N ASP A 503 4.26 -18.05 20.95
CA ASP A 503 4.02 -19.13 19.98
C ASP A 503 2.72 -19.90 20.28
N ASN A 504 2.37 -19.98 21.57
CA ASN A 504 1.12 -20.55 22.06
C ASN A 504 0.83 -19.99 23.47
N ALA A 505 -0.44 -19.85 23.84
CA ALA A 505 -0.88 -19.48 25.18
C ALA A 505 -2.02 -20.41 25.62
N ARG A 506 -1.97 -20.93 26.85
CA ARG A 506 -3.04 -21.77 27.43
C ARG A 506 -3.27 -21.49 28.91
N VAL A 507 -4.53 -21.27 29.29
CA VAL A 507 -4.96 -21.27 30.70
C VAL A 507 -5.28 -22.70 31.11
N GLN A 508 -4.57 -23.24 32.10
CA GLN A 508 -4.87 -24.57 32.67
C GLN A 508 -5.88 -24.48 33.82
N SER A 509 -5.83 -23.39 34.59
CA SER A 509 -6.82 -23.07 35.63
C SER A 509 -6.76 -21.59 35.99
N ALA A 510 -7.70 -21.11 36.82
CA ALA A 510 -7.65 -19.76 37.40
C ALA A 510 -6.42 -19.47 38.29
N LYS A 511 -5.54 -20.47 38.50
CA LYS A 511 -4.26 -20.34 39.22
C LYS A 511 -3.02 -20.71 38.39
N LEU A 512 -3.17 -21.19 37.15
CA LEU A 512 -2.05 -21.70 36.36
C LEU A 512 -2.28 -21.48 34.86
N ALA A 513 -1.30 -20.86 34.19
CA ALA A 513 -1.25 -20.75 32.74
C ALA A 513 0.17 -21.02 32.21
N PHE A 514 0.25 -21.36 30.93
CA PHE A 514 1.50 -21.64 30.22
C PHE A 514 1.58 -20.82 28.94
N LEU A 515 2.75 -20.28 28.65
CA LEU A 515 3.14 -19.77 27.35
C LEU A 515 4.16 -20.72 26.72
N MET A 516 4.13 -20.84 25.40
CA MET A 516 5.30 -21.18 24.62
C MET A 516 5.83 -19.88 24.03
N LEU A 517 7.06 -19.51 24.37
CA LEU A 517 7.72 -18.32 23.82
C LEU A 517 8.66 -18.73 22.68
N ARG A 518 8.70 -17.96 21.60
CA ARG A 518 9.54 -18.19 20.42
C ARG A 518 10.42 -16.99 20.09
N GLN A 519 11.70 -17.25 19.84
CA GLN A 519 12.68 -16.27 19.37
C GLN A 519 13.49 -16.92 18.24
N GLN A 520 13.39 -16.40 17.01
CA GLN A 520 14.12 -16.91 15.82
C GLN A 520 14.04 -18.44 15.63
N GLY A 521 12.85 -19.03 15.80
CA GLY A 521 12.62 -20.48 15.68
C GLY A 521 12.93 -21.30 16.94
N GLN A 522 13.77 -20.81 17.85
CA GLN A 522 13.95 -21.41 19.17
C GLN A 522 12.70 -21.20 20.03
N LYS A 523 12.33 -22.21 20.84
CA LYS A 523 11.14 -22.21 21.71
C LYS A 523 11.47 -22.61 23.15
N ILE A 524 10.89 -21.92 24.12
CA ILE A 524 10.98 -22.21 25.56
C ILE A 524 9.60 -22.09 26.22
N GLN A 525 9.29 -22.98 27.17
CA GLN A 525 8.07 -22.85 27.96
C GLN A 525 8.25 -21.75 29.01
N ALA A 526 7.20 -20.97 29.24
CA ALA A 526 7.09 -20.11 30.40
C ALA A 526 5.82 -20.44 31.18
N VAL A 527 5.91 -20.45 32.51
CA VAL A 527 4.86 -20.90 33.43
C VAL A 527 4.51 -19.74 34.35
N ILE A 528 3.21 -19.51 34.56
CA ILE A 528 2.73 -18.54 35.55
C ILE A 528 1.73 -19.19 36.50
N ALA A 529 2.01 -19.09 37.80
CA ALA A 529 1.19 -19.64 38.87
C ALA A 529 0.79 -18.54 39.86
N ALA A 530 -0.47 -18.53 40.30
CA ALA A 530 -1.00 -17.54 41.22
C ALA A 530 -0.51 -17.80 42.66
N ALA A 531 0.46 -16.99 43.10
CA ALA A 531 1.01 -16.90 44.44
C ALA A 531 1.60 -15.49 44.61
N GLU A 532 1.49 -14.86 45.79
CA GLU A 532 1.90 -13.46 45.99
C GLU A 532 3.33 -13.19 45.46
N PRO A 533 3.56 -12.13 44.66
CA PRO A 533 2.63 -11.06 44.27
C PRO A 533 1.77 -11.35 43.01
N ILE A 534 1.86 -12.54 42.40
CA ILE A 534 1.15 -12.90 41.16
C ILE A 534 -0.34 -13.17 41.42
N SER A 535 -1.22 -12.34 40.86
CA SER A 535 -2.68 -12.49 40.99
C SER A 535 -3.29 -13.48 39.99
N ARG A 536 -4.55 -13.85 40.20
CA ARG A 536 -5.32 -14.67 39.25
C ARG A 536 -5.64 -13.90 37.97
N GLN A 537 -5.76 -12.58 38.08
CA GLN A 537 -5.98 -11.64 36.98
C GLN A 537 -4.75 -11.62 36.06
N MET A 538 -3.54 -11.57 36.64
CA MET A 538 -2.28 -11.72 35.90
C MET A 538 -2.18 -13.07 35.18
N VAL A 539 -2.52 -14.18 35.84
CA VAL A 539 -2.56 -15.52 35.21
C VAL A 539 -3.54 -15.56 34.04
N LYS A 540 -4.76 -15.00 34.20
CA LYS A 540 -5.77 -14.94 33.16
C LYS A 540 -5.32 -14.09 31.96
N TYR A 541 -4.72 -12.92 32.22
CA TYR A 541 -4.15 -12.06 31.19
C TYR A 541 -3.08 -12.80 30.40
N THR A 542 -2.09 -13.37 31.10
CA THR A 542 -0.96 -14.08 30.49
C THR A 542 -1.42 -15.24 29.61
N GLY A 543 -2.30 -16.10 30.11
CA GLY A 543 -2.81 -17.23 29.34
C GLY A 543 -3.81 -16.87 28.23
N GLY A 544 -4.23 -15.60 28.15
CA GLY A 544 -5.13 -15.05 27.13
C GLY A 544 -4.44 -14.16 26.09
N LEU A 545 -3.09 -14.08 26.10
CA LEU A 545 -2.32 -13.32 25.12
C LEU A 545 -2.48 -13.90 23.71
N ASN A 546 -2.74 -13.04 22.73
CA ASN A 546 -2.87 -13.44 21.33
C ASN A 546 -1.58 -14.09 20.80
N VAL A 547 -1.74 -15.18 20.05
CA VAL A 547 -0.64 -15.86 19.37
C VAL A 547 0.07 -14.89 18.41
N ASN A 548 1.39 -15.02 18.35
CA ASN A 548 2.35 -14.18 17.64
C ASN A 548 2.61 -12.78 18.22
N SER A 549 1.94 -12.38 19.31
CA SER A 549 2.26 -11.14 20.04
C SER A 549 3.70 -11.14 20.55
N ILE A 550 4.37 -9.99 20.56
CA ILE A 550 5.69 -9.83 21.16
C ILE A 550 5.54 -9.32 22.59
N VAL A 551 6.16 -10.02 23.53
CA VAL A 551 6.11 -9.73 24.96
C VAL A 551 7.51 -9.63 25.55
N GLN A 552 7.66 -8.78 26.57
CA GLN A 552 8.78 -8.83 27.50
C GLN A 552 8.36 -9.67 28.70
N VAL A 553 9.11 -10.75 28.97
CA VAL A 553 8.89 -11.64 30.11
C VAL A 553 10.10 -11.57 31.02
N THR A 554 9.90 -11.18 32.28
CA THR A 554 10.89 -11.33 33.35
C THR A 554 10.49 -12.52 34.21
N GLY A 555 11.42 -13.42 34.50
CA GLY A 555 11.13 -14.62 35.28
C GLY A 555 12.37 -15.41 35.64
N ILE A 556 12.19 -16.39 36.53
CA ILE A 556 13.28 -17.23 37.05
C ILE A 556 13.40 -18.48 36.18
N VAL A 557 14.60 -18.79 35.68
CA VAL A 557 14.81 -20.04 34.93
C VAL A 557 14.79 -21.23 35.87
N LYS A 558 14.00 -22.24 35.53
CA LYS A 558 13.87 -23.52 36.25
C LYS A 558 14.03 -24.68 35.28
N LYS A 559 14.19 -25.88 35.85
CA LYS A 559 14.23 -27.14 35.10
C LYS A 559 12.88 -27.84 35.31
N PRO A 560 12.18 -28.23 34.23
CA PRO A 560 10.95 -29.00 34.36
C PRO A 560 11.27 -30.43 34.83
N GLU A 561 10.33 -31.09 35.50
CA GLU A 561 10.50 -32.50 35.92
C GLU A 561 10.66 -33.46 34.73
N VAL A 562 10.04 -33.13 33.59
CA VAL A 562 10.10 -33.88 32.34
C VAL A 562 10.46 -32.90 31.21
N PRO A 563 11.43 -33.23 30.34
CA PRO A 563 11.80 -32.38 29.20
C PRO A 563 10.60 -32.06 28.29
N ILE A 564 10.44 -30.77 27.97
CA ILE A 564 9.28 -30.27 27.24
C ILE A 564 9.45 -30.54 25.74
N ALA A 565 8.82 -31.61 25.24
CA ALA A 565 8.97 -32.08 23.86
C ALA A 565 8.59 -31.06 22.77
N SER A 566 7.76 -30.05 23.09
CA SER A 566 7.35 -28.98 22.16
C SER A 566 8.26 -27.74 22.18
N ALA A 567 9.26 -27.70 23.06
CA ALA A 567 10.25 -26.63 23.17
C ALA A 567 11.60 -27.08 22.60
N THR A 568 12.38 -26.16 22.01
CA THR A 568 13.76 -26.47 21.62
C THR A 568 14.69 -26.42 22.83
N LEU A 569 14.40 -25.53 23.79
CA LEU A 569 15.02 -25.52 25.12
C LEU A 569 14.22 -26.43 26.07
N SER A 570 14.14 -27.73 25.73
CA SER A 570 13.28 -28.70 26.42
C SER A 570 13.62 -28.91 27.91
N ASN A 571 14.87 -28.69 28.30
CA ASN A 571 15.37 -28.86 29.67
C ASN A 571 15.23 -27.60 30.56
N HIS A 572 14.65 -26.52 30.04
CA HIS A 572 14.50 -25.25 30.75
C HIS A 572 13.10 -24.65 30.58
N GLU A 573 12.61 -23.99 31.62
CA GLU A 573 11.40 -23.18 31.57
C GLU A 573 11.54 -21.89 32.39
N ILE A 574 10.74 -20.87 32.07
CA ILE A 574 10.77 -19.57 32.75
C ILE A 574 9.55 -19.44 33.67
N HIS A 575 9.78 -19.34 34.98
CA HIS A 575 8.72 -19.04 35.96
C HIS A 575 8.48 -17.53 35.99
N ILE A 576 7.38 -17.09 35.37
CA ILE A 576 7.07 -15.68 35.08
C ILE A 576 6.89 -14.89 36.39
N ARG A 577 7.60 -13.77 36.50
CA ARG A 577 7.45 -12.74 37.53
C ARG A 577 6.81 -11.46 37.01
N LYS A 578 7.09 -11.10 35.75
CA LYS A 578 6.49 -9.96 35.04
C LYS A 578 6.23 -10.33 33.58
N VAL A 579 5.17 -9.80 32.97
CA VAL A 579 4.88 -9.99 31.54
C VAL A 579 4.20 -8.76 30.95
N TYR A 580 4.95 -8.04 30.11
CA TYR A 580 4.49 -6.82 29.47
C TYR A 580 4.30 -7.01 27.96
N MET A 581 3.20 -6.47 27.43
CA MET A 581 2.91 -6.42 26.02
C MET A 581 3.70 -5.29 25.36
N ILE A 582 4.74 -5.66 24.61
CA ILE A 582 5.37 -4.75 23.65
C ILE A 582 4.45 -4.60 22.42
N ALA A 583 3.86 -5.71 21.98
CA ALA A 583 3.32 -5.77 20.62
C ALA A 583 2.28 -6.89 20.38
N GLU A 584 1.02 -6.61 20.71
CA GLU A 584 -0.18 -7.45 20.50
C GLU A 584 -0.45 -7.82 19.02
N ALA A 585 -0.35 -9.09 18.66
CA ALA A 585 -0.85 -9.55 17.36
C ALA A 585 -2.38 -9.72 17.40
N ALA A 586 -3.02 -9.71 16.24
CA ALA A 586 -4.41 -10.16 16.12
C ALA A 586 -4.50 -11.68 16.37
N GLN A 587 -5.54 -12.13 17.10
CA GLN A 587 -6.03 -13.53 17.20
C GLN A 587 -6.03 -14.20 15.83
N GLN A 588 -6.69 -13.55 14.86
CA GLN A 588 -6.94 -14.13 13.54
C GLN A 588 -5.89 -13.66 12.55
N LEU A 589 -4.75 -14.37 12.58
CA LEU A 589 -3.72 -14.29 11.56
C LEU A 589 -4.17 -15.04 10.30
N PRO A 590 -3.83 -14.56 9.09
CA PRO A 590 -4.21 -15.20 7.83
C PRO A 590 -3.57 -16.58 7.63
N MET A 591 -2.52 -16.92 8.39
CA MET A 591 -2.04 -18.28 8.61
C MET A 591 -1.28 -18.37 9.93
N GLN A 592 -1.24 -19.56 10.53
CA GLN A 592 -0.45 -19.81 11.73
C GLN A 592 0.98 -20.25 11.37
N VAL A 593 1.98 -19.71 12.07
CA VAL A 593 3.40 -20.06 11.83
C VAL A 593 3.64 -21.57 12.00
N LYS A 594 2.99 -22.20 12.99
CA LYS A 594 3.04 -23.66 13.22
C LYS A 594 2.64 -24.47 11.97
N ASP A 595 1.62 -24.02 11.24
CA ASP A 595 1.15 -24.73 10.05
C ASP A 595 2.08 -24.51 8.85
N ALA A 596 2.79 -23.40 8.82
CA ALA A 596 3.84 -23.11 7.84
C ALA A 596 5.19 -23.81 8.14
N GLU A 597 5.43 -24.40 9.33
CA GLU A 597 6.67 -25.19 9.58
C GLU A 597 6.71 -26.50 8.75
N ARG A 598 5.53 -27.05 8.42
CA ARG A 598 5.38 -28.17 7.47
C ARG A 598 5.75 -27.66 6.06
N PRO A 599 6.32 -28.47 5.14
CA PRO A 599 6.54 -28.02 3.76
C PRO A 599 5.21 -27.75 3.02
N PRO A 600 5.16 -26.86 2.01
CA PRO A 600 4.03 -26.77 1.09
C PRO A 600 3.95 -28.03 0.21
N PRO A 601 2.81 -28.32 -0.43
CA PRO A 601 2.70 -29.41 -1.38
C PRO A 601 3.67 -29.24 -2.56
N GLU A 602 4.16 -30.35 -3.10
CA GLU A 602 4.96 -30.34 -4.34
C GLU A 602 4.08 -30.13 -5.59
N THR A 603 2.77 -30.43 -5.52
CA THR A 603 1.84 -30.17 -6.63
C THR A 603 1.36 -28.72 -6.64
N THR A 604 1.09 -28.20 -7.83
CA THR A 604 0.55 -26.85 -8.05
C THR A 604 -0.98 -26.76 -7.87
N ASP A 605 -1.63 -27.84 -7.42
CA ASP A 605 -3.08 -27.91 -7.32
C ASP A 605 -3.61 -27.00 -6.19
N GLU A 606 -4.36 -25.96 -6.54
CA GLU A 606 -4.92 -24.97 -5.61
C GLU A 606 -6.09 -25.51 -4.74
N GLY A 607 -6.27 -26.83 -4.69
CA GLY A 607 -7.28 -27.48 -3.86
C GLY A 607 -6.96 -27.42 -2.35
N PHE A 608 -7.97 -27.68 -1.53
CA PHE A 608 -7.78 -27.89 -0.09
C PHE A 608 -7.02 -29.22 0.13
N GLN A 609 -5.77 -29.13 0.56
CA GLN A 609 -4.92 -30.29 0.83
C GLN A 609 -4.73 -30.48 2.34
N VAL A 610 -4.73 -31.74 2.77
CA VAL A 610 -4.45 -32.17 4.15
C VAL A 610 -3.27 -33.13 4.16
N ASP A 611 -2.55 -33.18 5.29
CA ASP A 611 -1.53 -34.20 5.51
C ASP A 611 -2.14 -35.56 5.91
N ALA A 612 -1.27 -36.54 6.17
CA ALA A 612 -1.68 -37.90 6.55
C ALA A 612 -2.51 -37.96 7.85
N ASP A 613 -2.41 -36.95 8.70
CA ASP A 613 -3.16 -36.81 9.96
C ASP A 613 -4.47 -36.00 9.77
N GLY A 614 -4.77 -35.57 8.54
CA GLY A 614 -5.96 -34.79 8.19
C GLY A 614 -5.86 -33.29 8.50
N ALA A 615 -4.68 -32.77 8.84
CA ALA A 615 -4.49 -31.35 9.14
C ALA A 615 -4.22 -30.52 7.86
N PRO A 616 -4.82 -29.32 7.70
CA PRO A 616 -4.64 -28.50 6.50
C PRO A 616 -3.17 -28.15 6.24
N ILE A 617 -2.74 -28.19 4.97
CA ILE A 617 -1.40 -27.78 4.53
C ILE A 617 -1.45 -26.38 3.91
N VAL A 618 -0.57 -25.48 4.35
CA VAL A 618 -0.47 -24.12 3.78
C VAL A 618 0.27 -24.17 2.44
N THR A 619 -0.44 -23.84 1.35
CA THR A 619 0.11 -23.82 -0.02
C THR A 619 1.22 -22.78 -0.20
N LEU A 620 2.08 -22.96 -1.21
CA LEU A 620 3.15 -22.00 -1.52
C LEU A 620 2.57 -20.60 -1.84
N LYS A 621 1.45 -20.53 -2.55
CA LYS A 621 0.77 -19.26 -2.85
C LYS A 621 0.38 -18.51 -1.58
N THR A 622 -0.33 -19.18 -0.65
CA THR A 622 -0.76 -18.57 0.61
C THR A 622 0.41 -18.11 1.48
N ARG A 623 1.53 -18.85 1.47
CA ARG A 623 2.77 -18.44 2.15
C ARG A 623 3.37 -17.18 1.58
N LEU A 624 3.47 -17.10 0.25
CA LEU A 624 4.07 -15.94 -0.44
C LEU A 624 3.16 -14.71 -0.33
N ASP A 625 1.84 -14.89 -0.41
CA ASP A 625 0.87 -13.80 -0.18
C ASP A 625 0.96 -13.26 1.27
N ASN A 626 1.40 -14.10 2.22
CA ASN A 626 1.60 -13.76 3.63
C ASN A 626 3.09 -13.85 4.05
N ARG A 627 4.04 -13.51 3.16
CA ARG A 627 5.47 -13.84 3.31
C ARG A 627 6.10 -13.44 4.65
N VAL A 628 5.68 -12.31 5.24
CA VAL A 628 6.17 -11.84 6.54
C VAL A 628 5.84 -12.78 7.71
N LEU A 629 4.81 -13.62 7.59
CA LEU A 629 4.50 -14.68 8.55
C LEU A 629 5.25 -15.98 8.24
N ASP A 630 5.40 -16.35 6.96
CA ASP A 630 6.16 -17.55 6.56
C ASP A 630 7.65 -17.41 6.90
N LEU A 631 8.22 -16.22 6.76
CA LEU A 631 9.58 -15.88 7.19
C LEU A 631 9.80 -16.02 8.71
N GLN A 632 8.76 -16.28 9.52
CA GLN A 632 8.89 -16.50 10.95
C GLN A 632 9.06 -17.98 11.32
N THR A 633 8.88 -18.90 10.37
CA THR A 633 9.15 -20.33 10.54
C THR A 633 10.63 -20.57 10.77
N ALA A 634 10.98 -21.61 11.53
CA ALA A 634 12.37 -22.00 11.74
C ALA A 634 13.05 -22.36 10.41
N THR A 635 12.30 -23.01 9.50
CA THR A 635 12.80 -23.40 8.18
C THR A 635 13.07 -22.21 7.26
N SER A 636 12.16 -21.23 7.12
CA SER A 636 12.44 -20.05 6.29
C SER A 636 13.55 -19.17 6.89
N GLN A 637 13.63 -19.03 8.22
CA GLN A 637 14.77 -18.36 8.88
C GLN A 637 16.10 -19.03 8.52
N ALA A 638 16.18 -20.35 8.65
CA ALA A 638 17.38 -21.12 8.33
C ALA A 638 17.77 -21.00 6.84
N ILE A 639 16.80 -21.05 5.91
CA ILE A 639 17.05 -20.82 4.48
C ILE A 639 17.64 -19.41 4.25
N THR A 640 17.08 -18.37 4.87
CA THR A 640 17.59 -16.99 4.69
C THR A 640 18.99 -16.78 5.24
N TRP A 641 19.36 -17.48 6.33
CA TRP A 641 20.75 -17.47 6.82
C TRP A 641 21.72 -18.13 5.83
N ILE A 642 21.31 -19.22 5.18
CA ILE A 642 22.11 -19.87 4.13
C ILE A 642 22.20 -18.99 2.87
N SER A 643 21.12 -18.28 2.50
CA SER A 643 21.18 -17.26 1.43
C SER A 643 22.18 -16.16 1.74
N SER A 644 22.22 -15.66 2.99
CA SER A 644 23.23 -14.70 3.43
C SER A 644 24.64 -15.29 3.37
N GLY A 645 24.80 -16.56 3.79
CA GLY A 645 26.08 -17.25 3.78
C GLY A 645 26.64 -17.47 2.37
N VAL A 646 25.81 -17.72 1.36
CA VAL A 646 26.26 -17.79 -0.05
C VAL A 646 26.88 -16.46 -0.49
N ALA A 647 26.21 -15.33 -0.22
CA ALA A 647 26.72 -14.01 -0.58
C ALA A 647 27.98 -13.63 0.21
N GLU A 648 28.01 -13.93 1.52
CA GLU A 648 29.17 -13.70 2.40
C GLU A 648 30.39 -14.50 1.93
N LEU A 649 30.23 -15.80 1.66
CA LEU A 649 31.32 -16.68 1.23
C LEU A 649 31.84 -16.35 -0.17
N PHE A 650 30.95 -15.94 -1.08
CA PHE A 650 31.36 -15.40 -2.38
C PHE A 650 32.22 -14.14 -2.20
N ALA A 651 31.73 -13.14 -1.45
CA ALA A 651 32.49 -11.92 -1.17
C ALA A 651 33.82 -12.21 -0.44
N GLU A 652 33.83 -13.13 0.53
CA GLU A 652 35.03 -13.54 1.28
C GLU A 652 36.10 -14.09 0.33
N TYR A 653 35.74 -14.98 -0.59
CA TYR A 653 36.68 -15.56 -1.55
C TYR A 653 37.17 -14.53 -2.57
N MET A 654 36.27 -13.71 -3.11
CA MET A 654 36.62 -12.67 -4.09
C MET A 654 37.56 -11.63 -3.47
N ILE A 655 37.29 -11.15 -2.25
CA ILE A 655 38.17 -10.21 -1.54
C ILE A 655 39.53 -10.86 -1.23
N LYS A 656 39.56 -12.10 -0.73
CA LYS A 656 40.80 -12.82 -0.42
C LYS A 656 41.67 -13.12 -1.64
N SER A 657 41.08 -13.20 -2.82
CA SER A 657 41.79 -13.37 -4.10
C SER A 657 42.16 -12.05 -4.80
N GLY A 658 42.01 -10.92 -4.09
CA GLY A 658 42.40 -9.59 -4.58
C GLY A 658 41.43 -8.97 -5.59
N SER A 659 40.19 -9.48 -5.69
CA SER A 659 39.17 -8.90 -6.56
C SER A 659 38.63 -7.59 -5.99
N ARG A 660 38.39 -6.59 -6.84
CA ARG A 660 37.75 -5.33 -6.47
C ARG A 660 36.23 -5.50 -6.50
N TRP A 661 35.54 -5.13 -5.43
CA TRP A 661 34.07 -5.06 -5.41
C TRP A 661 33.63 -3.80 -6.17
N ILE A 662 32.90 -3.99 -7.26
CA ILE A 662 32.34 -2.91 -8.10
C ILE A 662 30.81 -2.86 -7.98
N PHE A 663 30.24 -1.71 -8.35
CA PHE A 663 28.79 -1.47 -8.37
C PHE A 663 28.44 -0.83 -9.72
N THR A 664 27.68 -1.54 -10.55
CA THR A 664 27.38 -1.13 -11.93
C THR A 664 25.93 -0.67 -12.06
N PRO A 665 25.64 0.34 -12.92
CA PRO A 665 24.28 0.88 -13.03
C PRO A 665 23.32 -0.17 -13.59
N LYS A 666 22.11 -0.22 -13.03
CA LYS A 666 21.05 -1.15 -13.48
C LYS A 666 20.04 -0.51 -14.44
N LEU A 667 20.15 0.80 -14.67
CA LEU A 667 19.45 1.53 -15.72
C LEU A 667 20.43 1.76 -16.87
N VAL A 668 20.15 1.19 -18.04
CA VAL A 668 21.01 1.28 -19.24
C VAL A 668 20.29 2.02 -20.37
N GLY A 669 21.05 2.65 -21.27
CA GLY A 669 20.49 3.46 -22.36
C GLY A 669 19.76 2.66 -23.44
N ALA A 670 20.19 1.42 -23.70
CA ALA A 670 19.60 0.55 -24.71
C ALA A 670 19.62 -0.92 -24.26
N ALA A 671 18.93 -1.80 -25.00
CA ALA A 671 18.98 -3.24 -24.80
C ALA A 671 20.36 -3.80 -25.25
N THR A 672 21.21 -4.14 -24.28
CA THR A 672 22.61 -4.53 -24.49
C THR A 672 22.86 -6.02 -24.74
N GLU A 673 21.86 -6.88 -24.51
CA GLU A 673 21.93 -8.33 -24.77
C GLU A 673 20.85 -8.72 -25.80
N GLY A 674 21.04 -8.25 -27.03
CA GLY A 674 20.10 -8.43 -28.13
C GLY A 674 19.73 -9.91 -28.35
N GLY A 675 18.43 -10.21 -28.24
CA GLY A 675 17.88 -11.56 -28.34
C GLY A 675 16.90 -11.94 -27.22
N SER A 676 16.78 -11.12 -26.17
CA SER A 676 15.90 -11.39 -25.02
C SER A 676 15.06 -10.17 -24.63
N ASN A 677 13.93 -10.40 -23.95
CA ASN A 677 13.05 -9.33 -23.51
C ASN A 677 13.69 -8.53 -22.37
N VAL A 678 13.75 -7.21 -22.52
CA VAL A 678 14.18 -6.25 -21.49
C VAL A 678 12.99 -5.54 -20.85
N PHE A 679 13.11 -5.17 -19.56
CA PHE A 679 12.14 -4.26 -18.96
C PHE A 679 12.45 -2.81 -19.36
N GLU A 680 11.54 -2.19 -20.09
CA GLU A 680 11.59 -0.76 -20.41
C GLU A 680 11.08 0.10 -19.24
N ILE A 681 11.79 1.18 -18.94
CA ILE A 681 11.46 2.16 -17.91
C ILE A 681 11.53 3.57 -18.53
N LYS A 682 10.52 4.40 -18.24
CA LYS A 682 10.54 5.80 -18.62
C LYS A 682 11.56 6.58 -17.79
N TYR A 683 12.63 7.05 -18.44
CA TYR A 683 13.71 7.82 -17.82
C TYR A 683 13.64 9.30 -18.24
N PHE A 684 12.86 10.08 -17.50
CA PHE A 684 12.50 11.46 -17.81
C PHE A 684 11.81 11.59 -19.19
N LYS A 685 12.54 12.11 -20.19
CA LYS A 685 12.06 12.33 -21.57
C LYS A 685 12.50 11.26 -22.56
N ARG A 686 13.28 10.26 -22.12
CA ARG A 686 13.75 9.12 -22.92
C ARG A 686 13.39 7.81 -22.25
N ASN A 687 13.65 6.71 -22.93
CA ASN A 687 13.59 5.38 -22.34
C ASN A 687 14.94 5.03 -21.69
N ALA A 688 14.88 4.11 -20.74
CA ALA A 688 16.01 3.33 -20.24
C ALA A 688 15.52 1.90 -20.04
N TYR A 689 16.45 0.96 -19.87
CA TYR A 689 16.14 -0.45 -19.72
C TYR A 689 16.78 -1.00 -18.44
N LEU A 690 16.21 -2.04 -17.84
CA LEU A 690 16.87 -2.74 -16.75
C LEU A 690 17.96 -3.67 -17.29
N ALA A 691 19.15 -3.59 -16.70
CA ALA A 691 20.30 -4.41 -17.06
C ALA A 691 20.01 -5.90 -16.83
N GLN A 692 20.01 -6.69 -17.90
CA GLN A 692 19.86 -8.15 -17.84
C GLN A 692 21.14 -8.83 -17.33
N SER A 693 22.29 -8.18 -17.41
CA SER A 693 23.50 -8.63 -16.73
C SER A 693 24.42 -7.44 -16.49
N PRO A 694 25.33 -7.51 -15.51
CA PRO A 694 26.42 -6.54 -15.39
C PRO A 694 27.56 -6.81 -16.42
N GLN A 695 27.37 -7.76 -17.36
CA GLN A 695 28.44 -8.34 -18.18
C GLN A 695 29.20 -7.32 -19.03
N LEU A 696 28.53 -6.32 -19.61
CA LEU A 696 29.22 -5.30 -20.39
C LEU A 696 30.08 -4.40 -19.47
N TYR A 697 29.52 -3.93 -18.36
CA TYR A 697 30.23 -3.06 -17.41
C TYR A 697 31.42 -3.76 -16.75
N LYS A 698 31.32 -5.06 -16.41
CA LYS A 698 32.46 -5.84 -15.92
C LYS A 698 33.64 -5.83 -16.90
N GLN A 699 33.37 -6.07 -18.18
CA GLN A 699 34.39 -6.06 -19.23
C GLN A 699 34.95 -4.65 -19.48
N MET A 700 34.13 -3.61 -19.36
CA MET A 700 34.62 -2.22 -19.39
C MET A 700 35.52 -1.90 -18.19
N CYS A 701 35.28 -2.48 -17.00
CA CYS A 701 36.22 -2.41 -15.88
C CYS A 701 37.53 -3.15 -16.17
N ILE A 702 37.48 -4.33 -16.81
CA ILE A 702 38.70 -5.04 -17.25
C ILE A 702 39.52 -4.17 -18.23
N ALA A 703 38.87 -3.53 -19.21
CA ALA A 703 39.51 -2.59 -20.13
C ALA A 703 40.03 -1.31 -19.44
N GLY A 704 39.49 -0.97 -18.27
CA GLY A 704 39.96 0.11 -17.40
C GLY A 704 40.95 -0.33 -16.31
N ASP A 705 41.85 -1.28 -16.63
CA ASP A 705 42.90 -1.82 -15.76
C ASP A 705 42.41 -2.35 -14.38
N MET A 706 41.20 -2.89 -14.33
CA MET A 706 40.69 -3.62 -13.17
C MET A 706 40.78 -5.13 -13.39
N GLU A 707 41.99 -5.69 -13.29
CA GLU A 707 42.33 -7.10 -13.61
C GLU A 707 41.41 -8.18 -13.00
N ASN A 708 40.71 -7.88 -11.91
CA ASN A 708 39.87 -8.83 -11.19
C ASN A 708 38.75 -8.06 -10.48
N VAL A 709 37.50 -8.24 -10.93
CA VAL A 709 36.32 -7.51 -10.41
C VAL A 709 35.19 -8.46 -10.07
N PHE A 710 34.37 -8.06 -9.09
CA PHE A 710 33.14 -8.76 -8.74
C PHE A 710 32.01 -7.82 -8.32
N GLU A 711 30.78 -8.29 -8.47
CA GLU A 711 29.57 -7.60 -8.06
C GLU A 711 28.58 -8.59 -7.44
N ILE A 712 27.80 -8.12 -6.47
CA ILE A 712 26.61 -8.81 -5.92
C ILE A 712 25.46 -7.83 -6.11
N ALA A 713 24.51 -8.13 -7.00
CA ALA A 713 23.50 -7.15 -7.41
C ALA A 713 22.22 -7.79 -7.98
N PRO A 714 21.09 -7.06 -8.05
CA PRO A 714 19.91 -7.53 -8.75
C PRO A 714 20.17 -7.67 -10.25
N VAL A 715 19.63 -8.75 -10.80
CA VAL A 715 19.67 -9.15 -12.21
C VAL A 715 18.24 -9.37 -12.70
N PHE A 716 17.93 -8.84 -13.87
CA PHE A 716 16.57 -8.79 -14.39
C PHE A 716 16.36 -9.70 -15.62
N ARG A 717 15.19 -10.32 -15.72
CA ARG A 717 14.75 -11.20 -16.81
C ARG A 717 13.30 -10.86 -17.14
N ALA A 718 13.02 -10.39 -18.36
CA ALA A 718 11.66 -10.01 -18.78
C ALA A 718 11.00 -11.04 -19.71
N GLU A 719 11.57 -12.25 -19.78
CA GLU A 719 10.95 -13.42 -20.38
C GLU A 719 9.73 -13.87 -19.56
N ASP A 720 8.59 -14.10 -20.23
CA ASP A 720 7.36 -14.60 -19.59
C ASP A 720 7.47 -16.10 -19.28
N SER A 721 8.35 -16.44 -18.33
CA SER A 721 8.68 -17.82 -17.97
C SER A 721 8.27 -18.12 -16.53
N ASN A 722 7.05 -18.64 -16.36
CA ASN A 722 6.54 -19.03 -15.04
C ASN A 722 6.86 -20.49 -14.68
N THR A 723 8.15 -20.80 -14.46
CA THR A 723 8.60 -22.12 -14.01
C THR A 723 8.95 -22.13 -12.52
N HIS A 724 9.26 -23.31 -11.96
CA HIS A 724 9.77 -23.45 -10.59
C HIS A 724 11.23 -22.97 -10.42
N ARG A 725 11.96 -22.70 -11.52
CA ARG A 725 13.39 -22.33 -11.53
C ARG A 725 13.69 -20.92 -12.10
N HIS A 726 12.67 -20.16 -12.47
CA HIS A 726 12.79 -18.81 -13.05
C HIS A 726 12.12 -17.75 -12.17
N LEU A 727 12.68 -16.54 -12.24
CA LEU A 727 12.26 -15.31 -11.57
C LEU A 727 12.53 -14.14 -12.54
N THR A 728 11.77 -13.05 -12.42
CA THR A 728 11.99 -11.83 -13.21
C THR A 728 13.01 -10.88 -12.59
N GLU A 729 13.28 -11.04 -11.30
CA GLU A 729 14.34 -10.38 -10.54
C GLU A 729 14.98 -11.41 -9.60
N PHE A 730 16.31 -11.53 -9.65
CA PHE A 730 17.09 -12.41 -8.76
C PHE A 730 18.44 -11.77 -8.39
N ALA A 731 19.11 -12.30 -7.37
CA ALA A 731 20.44 -11.83 -7.00
C ALA A 731 21.52 -12.56 -7.82
N GLY A 732 22.25 -11.81 -8.64
CA GLY A 732 23.44 -12.27 -9.33
C GLY A 732 24.68 -12.15 -8.45
N LEU A 733 25.54 -13.17 -8.53
CA LEU A 733 26.93 -13.10 -8.06
C LEU A 733 27.79 -13.14 -9.31
N ASP A 734 28.52 -12.07 -9.58
CA ASP A 734 29.10 -11.83 -10.89
C ASP A 734 30.58 -11.52 -10.75
N PHE A 735 31.41 -12.09 -11.62
CA PHE A 735 32.85 -11.80 -11.66
C PHE A 735 33.40 -11.77 -13.09
N GLU A 736 34.52 -11.09 -13.26
CA GLU A 736 35.32 -11.06 -14.48
C GLU A 736 36.80 -10.88 -14.10
N LYS A 737 37.69 -11.58 -14.79
CA LYS A 737 39.11 -11.67 -14.42
C LYS A 737 40.00 -11.84 -15.65
N THR A 738 41.15 -11.15 -15.66
CA THR A 738 42.20 -11.34 -16.66
C THR A 738 43.00 -12.62 -16.43
N PHE A 739 43.52 -13.20 -17.51
CA PHE A 739 44.41 -14.36 -17.46
C PHE A 739 45.63 -14.15 -18.36
N GLN A 740 46.68 -14.95 -18.15
CA GLN A 740 47.96 -14.76 -18.84
C GLN A 740 48.12 -15.66 -20.07
N SER A 741 47.75 -16.94 -19.95
CA SER A 741 48.01 -17.98 -20.97
C SER A 741 46.74 -18.64 -21.49
N HIS A 742 45.82 -19.01 -20.60
CA HIS A 742 44.60 -19.74 -20.98
C HIS A 742 43.44 -19.43 -20.03
N TYR A 743 42.21 -19.36 -20.57
CA TYR A 743 41.01 -19.09 -19.76
C TYR A 743 40.75 -20.15 -18.67
N HIS A 744 41.40 -21.31 -18.74
CA HIS A 744 41.36 -22.31 -17.66
C HIS A 744 41.92 -21.78 -16.34
N GLU A 745 42.76 -20.75 -16.33
CA GLU A 745 43.16 -20.03 -15.11
C GLU A 745 41.93 -19.44 -14.38
N VAL A 746 40.96 -18.90 -15.14
CA VAL A 746 39.71 -18.35 -14.61
C VAL A 746 38.67 -19.45 -14.35
N LEU A 747 38.66 -20.51 -15.16
CA LEU A 747 37.80 -21.66 -14.94
C LEU A 747 38.13 -22.38 -13.63
N GLU A 748 39.42 -22.64 -13.38
CA GLU A 748 39.91 -23.24 -12.12
C GLU A 748 39.67 -22.30 -10.94
N PHE A 749 39.84 -20.99 -11.12
CA PHE A 749 39.47 -19.99 -10.11
C PHE A 749 37.98 -20.08 -9.72
N ALA A 750 37.09 -20.24 -10.70
CA ALA A 750 35.65 -20.38 -10.50
C ALA A 750 35.26 -21.74 -9.90
N GLU A 751 35.92 -22.83 -10.29
CA GLU A 751 35.76 -24.15 -9.68
C GLU A 751 36.11 -24.11 -8.19
N ASN A 752 37.26 -23.54 -7.86
CA ASN A 752 37.73 -23.38 -6.48
C ASN A 752 36.80 -22.45 -5.65
N LEU A 753 36.25 -21.39 -6.26
CA LEU A 753 35.23 -20.53 -5.64
C LEU A 753 33.98 -21.31 -5.23
N LEU A 754 33.41 -22.14 -6.13
CA LEU A 754 32.21 -22.92 -5.81
C LEU A 754 32.50 -24.03 -4.80
N VAL A 755 33.63 -24.74 -4.94
CA VAL A 755 34.05 -25.73 -3.93
C VAL A 755 34.21 -25.08 -2.57
N PHE A 756 34.82 -23.89 -2.48
CA PHE A 756 34.94 -23.13 -1.26
C PHE A 756 33.58 -22.80 -0.65
N ILE A 757 32.67 -22.17 -1.41
CA ILE A 757 31.32 -21.81 -0.94
C ILE A 757 30.59 -23.06 -0.42
N LEU A 758 30.50 -24.11 -1.23
CA LEU A 758 29.71 -25.31 -0.89
C LEU A 758 30.30 -26.09 0.29
N THR A 759 31.62 -26.07 0.47
CA THR A 759 32.30 -26.67 1.63
C THR A 759 32.05 -25.84 2.88
N GLN A 760 32.26 -24.52 2.82
CA GLN A 760 32.07 -23.63 3.96
C GLN A 760 30.59 -23.54 4.38
N LEU A 761 29.63 -23.68 3.47
CA LEU A 761 28.21 -23.81 3.82
C LEU A 761 27.94 -25.04 4.70
N LYS A 762 28.50 -26.20 4.34
CA LYS A 762 28.36 -27.44 5.12
C LYS A 762 28.99 -27.32 6.52
N GLU A 763 30.11 -26.61 6.63
CA GLU A 763 30.83 -26.45 7.90
C GLU A 763 30.16 -25.40 8.81
N ARG A 764 29.96 -24.18 8.30
CA ARG A 764 29.50 -23.02 9.07
C ARG A 764 27.99 -23.03 9.33
N TYR A 765 27.18 -23.60 8.44
CA TYR A 765 25.71 -23.57 8.51
C TYR A 765 25.07 -24.96 8.75
N LYS A 766 25.82 -25.91 9.31
CA LYS A 766 25.36 -27.28 9.63
C LYS A 766 24.06 -27.32 10.45
N GLU A 767 23.86 -26.36 11.35
CA GLU A 767 22.68 -26.29 12.22
C GLU A 767 21.44 -25.84 11.44
N GLN A 768 21.60 -24.84 10.57
CA GLN A 768 20.56 -24.37 9.66
C GLN A 768 20.19 -25.47 8.66
N ILE A 769 21.18 -26.18 8.10
CA ILE A 769 20.93 -27.35 7.23
C ILE A 769 20.12 -28.42 7.99
N ALA A 770 20.49 -28.74 9.23
CA ALA A 770 19.76 -29.72 10.06
C ALA A 770 18.34 -29.27 10.46
N ILE A 771 18.07 -27.97 10.56
CA ILE A 771 16.70 -27.43 10.71
C ILE A 771 15.91 -27.67 9.42
N ILE A 772 16.45 -27.26 8.28
CA ILE A 772 15.79 -27.35 6.96
C ILE A 772 15.52 -28.81 6.59
N GLN A 773 16.45 -29.72 6.92
CA GLN A 773 16.34 -31.15 6.61
C GLN A 773 15.11 -31.83 7.23
N LYS A 774 14.52 -31.25 8.28
CA LYS A 774 13.27 -31.75 8.89
C LYS A 774 12.06 -31.56 7.97
N SER A 775 12.02 -30.47 7.20
CA SER A 775 10.96 -30.18 6.22
C SER A 775 11.35 -30.61 4.80
N TYR A 776 12.65 -30.62 4.48
CA TYR A 776 13.20 -30.93 3.15
C TYR A 776 14.40 -31.91 3.25
N PRO A 777 14.16 -33.24 3.29
CA PRO A 777 15.20 -34.24 3.59
C PRO A 777 16.47 -34.20 2.72
N LYS A 778 16.36 -33.69 1.49
CA LYS A 778 17.47 -33.55 0.53
C LYS A 778 18.53 -32.51 0.96
N ALA A 779 18.22 -31.61 1.91
CA ALA A 779 19.12 -30.53 2.31
C ALA A 779 20.46 -31.00 2.90
N GLY A 780 20.50 -32.17 3.55
CA GLY A 780 21.73 -32.78 4.07
C GLY A 780 22.46 -33.71 3.09
N ASP A 781 21.90 -33.96 1.89
CA ASP A 781 22.38 -34.93 0.90
C ASP A 781 22.92 -34.26 -0.37
N PHE A 782 23.66 -33.16 -0.20
CA PHE A 782 24.45 -32.56 -1.28
C PHE A 782 25.85 -33.16 -1.30
N LYS A 783 26.24 -33.80 -2.38
CA LYS A 783 27.54 -34.46 -2.56
C LYS A 783 28.54 -33.53 -3.24
N LEU A 784 29.74 -33.45 -2.65
CA LEU A 784 30.88 -32.75 -3.23
C LEU A 784 31.94 -33.78 -3.66
N PRO A 785 32.78 -33.46 -4.66
CA PRO A 785 33.91 -34.31 -5.03
C PRO A 785 34.82 -34.60 -3.84
N LYS A 786 35.18 -35.88 -3.64
CA LYS A 786 35.91 -36.36 -2.45
C LYS A 786 37.34 -35.86 -2.35
N ASP A 787 37.95 -35.51 -3.47
CA ASP A 787 39.30 -34.96 -3.60
C ASP A 787 39.33 -33.42 -3.48
N GLY A 788 38.16 -32.79 -3.31
CA GLY A 788 38.02 -31.34 -3.23
C GLY A 788 38.21 -30.62 -4.57
N LYS A 789 38.13 -31.31 -5.71
CA LYS A 789 38.27 -30.71 -7.05
C LYS A 789 36.99 -30.85 -7.85
N ALA A 790 36.58 -29.79 -8.53
CA ALA A 790 35.39 -29.86 -9.40
C ALA A 790 35.58 -30.91 -10.50
N LEU A 791 34.56 -31.74 -10.74
CA LEU A 791 34.55 -32.62 -11.90
C LEU A 791 34.35 -31.77 -13.16
N ARG A 792 35.39 -31.61 -13.97
CA ARG A 792 35.32 -30.97 -15.29
C ARG A 792 35.23 -32.02 -16.39
N LEU A 793 34.25 -31.87 -17.27
CA LEU A 793 34.06 -32.66 -18.49
C LEU A 793 33.89 -31.70 -19.68
N ASN A 794 34.08 -32.15 -20.91
CA ASN A 794 33.65 -31.38 -22.08
C ASN A 794 32.16 -31.64 -22.35
N TYR A 795 31.49 -30.70 -23.02
CA TYR A 795 30.12 -30.84 -23.51
C TYR A 795 29.91 -32.17 -24.26
N MET A 796 30.86 -32.54 -25.13
CA MET A 796 30.81 -33.79 -25.90
C MET A 796 30.95 -35.06 -25.04
N ASP A 797 31.60 -34.99 -23.89
CA ASP A 797 31.63 -36.11 -22.93
C ASP A 797 30.24 -36.27 -22.28
N GLY A 798 29.55 -35.17 -22.01
CA GLY A 798 28.15 -35.16 -21.57
C GLY A 798 27.18 -35.73 -22.63
N VAL A 799 27.34 -35.33 -23.90
CA VAL A 799 26.59 -35.90 -25.04
C VAL A 799 26.82 -37.42 -25.15
N ALA A 800 28.07 -37.88 -24.98
CA ALA A 800 28.39 -39.30 -25.01
C ALA A 800 27.69 -40.08 -23.87
N MET A 801 27.71 -39.55 -22.64
CA MET A 801 27.01 -40.15 -21.49
C MET A 801 25.49 -40.19 -21.66
N LEU A 802 24.90 -39.13 -22.22
CA LEU A 802 23.46 -39.08 -22.54
C LEU A 802 23.09 -40.12 -23.61
N LYS A 803 23.92 -40.27 -24.64
CA LYS A 803 23.75 -41.28 -25.69
C LYS A 803 23.88 -42.71 -25.16
N GLU A 804 24.84 -42.97 -24.27
CA GLU A 804 24.98 -44.25 -23.55
C GLU A 804 23.73 -44.57 -22.70
N ALA A 805 23.07 -43.55 -22.16
CA ALA A 805 21.82 -43.66 -21.40
C ALA A 805 20.55 -43.65 -22.27
N GLY A 806 20.67 -43.79 -23.59
CA GLY A 806 19.54 -43.93 -24.52
C GLY A 806 18.86 -42.62 -24.94
N VAL A 807 19.50 -41.46 -24.74
CA VAL A 807 19.03 -40.18 -25.28
C VAL A 807 19.60 -39.98 -26.68
N ASP A 808 18.74 -40.11 -27.69
CA ASP A 808 19.13 -39.79 -29.07
C ASP A 808 19.20 -38.26 -29.27
N MET A 809 20.36 -37.81 -29.76
CA MET A 809 20.57 -36.50 -30.36
C MET A 809 21.09 -36.72 -31.79
N SER A 810 20.58 -35.97 -32.77
CA SER A 810 21.16 -36.03 -34.11
C SER A 810 22.58 -35.42 -34.16
N GLU A 811 23.33 -35.79 -35.20
CA GLU A 811 24.66 -35.25 -35.48
C GLU A 811 24.68 -33.72 -35.68
N GLN A 812 23.53 -33.11 -36.00
CA GLN A 812 23.35 -31.68 -36.16
C GLN A 812 22.99 -30.99 -34.84
N GLU A 813 21.98 -31.51 -34.11
CA GLU A 813 21.48 -30.91 -32.87
C GLU A 813 22.58 -30.73 -31.81
N ARG A 814 23.54 -31.65 -31.72
CA ARG A 814 24.67 -31.55 -30.77
C ARG A 814 25.64 -30.38 -31.00
N PHE A 815 25.50 -29.63 -32.11
CA PHE A 815 26.28 -28.42 -32.37
C PHE A 815 25.40 -27.16 -32.44
N GLU A 816 24.09 -27.31 -32.63
CA GLU A 816 23.16 -26.20 -32.88
C GLU A 816 22.24 -25.92 -31.67
N ASN A 817 21.97 -26.93 -30.83
CA ASN A 817 21.06 -26.84 -29.70
C ASN A 817 21.79 -27.02 -28.35
N ASP A 818 21.25 -26.37 -27.32
CA ASP A 818 21.69 -26.56 -25.94
C ASP A 818 20.96 -27.75 -25.30
N PHE A 819 21.39 -28.20 -24.12
CA PHE A 819 20.72 -29.27 -23.40
C PHE A 819 19.32 -28.85 -22.95
N THR A 820 18.34 -29.71 -23.21
CA THR A 820 17.01 -29.56 -22.61
C THR A 820 17.08 -29.88 -21.11
N THR A 821 16.17 -29.32 -20.31
CA THR A 821 16.15 -29.56 -18.85
C THR A 821 16.02 -31.03 -18.45
N ASN A 822 15.43 -31.88 -19.29
CA ASN A 822 15.40 -33.32 -19.06
C ASN A 822 16.80 -33.94 -19.23
N MET A 823 17.57 -33.48 -20.23
CA MET A 823 18.95 -33.91 -20.49
C MET A 823 19.89 -33.40 -19.40
N GLU A 824 19.76 -32.14 -18.95
CA GLU A 824 20.51 -31.61 -17.80
C GLU A 824 20.33 -32.54 -16.57
N LYS A 825 19.08 -32.89 -16.25
CA LYS A 825 18.72 -33.74 -15.10
C LYS A 825 19.22 -35.16 -15.24
N GLN A 826 19.07 -35.77 -16.42
CA GLN A 826 19.53 -37.12 -16.67
C GLN A 826 21.06 -37.21 -16.63
N LEU A 827 21.77 -36.23 -17.19
CA LEU A 827 23.23 -36.13 -17.09
C LEU A 827 23.68 -35.96 -15.63
N GLY A 828 22.99 -35.14 -14.85
CA GLY A 828 23.24 -35.00 -13.41
C GLY A 828 23.04 -36.29 -12.62
N GLN A 829 22.05 -37.12 -12.96
CA GLN A 829 21.86 -38.44 -12.38
C GLN A 829 23.03 -39.38 -12.72
N ILE A 830 23.38 -39.47 -14.01
CA ILE A 830 24.52 -40.29 -14.48
C ILE A 830 25.82 -39.87 -13.79
N ILE A 831 26.08 -38.56 -13.67
CA ILE A 831 27.26 -38.04 -13.00
C ILE A 831 27.26 -38.35 -11.50
N ARG A 832 26.12 -38.22 -10.83
CA ARG A 832 25.98 -38.57 -9.41
C ARG A 832 26.20 -40.07 -9.15
N GLU A 833 25.76 -40.93 -10.06
CA GLU A 833 25.98 -42.38 -9.97
C GLU A 833 27.44 -42.78 -10.28
N LYS A 834 28.04 -42.18 -11.32
CA LYS A 834 29.37 -42.54 -11.82
C LYS A 834 30.52 -41.91 -11.03
N TYR A 835 30.34 -40.70 -10.51
CA TYR A 835 31.38 -39.89 -9.87
C TYR A 835 31.07 -39.46 -8.43
N ASP A 836 29.91 -39.83 -7.88
CA ASP A 836 29.51 -39.57 -6.48
C ASP A 836 29.49 -38.07 -6.09
N THR A 837 29.15 -37.18 -7.04
CA THR A 837 29.06 -35.73 -6.86
C THR A 837 27.73 -35.16 -7.37
N ASP A 838 27.19 -34.13 -6.71
CA ASP A 838 26.09 -33.30 -7.22
C ASP A 838 26.60 -32.04 -7.95
N PHE A 839 27.91 -31.76 -7.90
CA PHE A 839 28.55 -30.58 -8.49
C PHE A 839 29.56 -30.98 -9.58
N TYR A 840 29.40 -30.41 -10.77
CA TYR A 840 30.28 -30.61 -11.92
C TYR A 840 30.27 -29.40 -12.87
N VAL A 841 31.23 -29.38 -13.79
CA VAL A 841 31.45 -28.34 -14.80
C VAL A 841 31.48 -29.00 -16.17
N LEU A 842 30.77 -28.41 -17.12
CA LEU A 842 30.94 -28.71 -18.54
C LEU A 842 31.69 -27.56 -19.21
N ASP A 843 32.74 -27.87 -19.96
CA ASP A 843 33.55 -26.94 -20.77
C ASP A 843 33.32 -27.21 -22.28
N LYS A 844 33.77 -26.32 -23.15
CA LYS A 844 33.72 -26.48 -24.62
C LYS A 844 32.31 -26.65 -25.19
N PHE A 845 31.37 -25.79 -24.80
CA PHE A 845 30.04 -25.77 -25.42
C PHE A 845 30.07 -25.34 -26.90
N PRO A 846 29.08 -25.76 -27.71
CA PRO A 846 28.96 -25.33 -29.11
C PRO A 846 28.86 -23.81 -29.25
N MET A 847 29.45 -23.25 -30.30
CA MET A 847 29.49 -21.80 -30.54
C MET A 847 28.12 -21.22 -30.94
N ALA A 848 27.27 -22.04 -31.58
CA ALA A 848 25.96 -21.60 -32.06
C ALA A 848 25.07 -21.06 -30.94
N VAL A 849 25.06 -21.75 -29.79
CA VAL A 849 24.18 -21.45 -28.63
C VAL A 849 24.69 -20.33 -27.73
N ARG A 850 25.91 -19.82 -27.94
CA ARG A 850 26.54 -18.85 -27.04
C ARG A 850 26.39 -17.39 -27.51
N PRO A 851 26.44 -16.39 -26.59
CA PRO A 851 26.34 -14.97 -26.94
C PRO A 851 27.49 -14.46 -27.81
N PHE A 852 27.28 -13.33 -28.49
CA PHE A 852 28.24 -12.73 -29.43
C PHE A 852 29.63 -12.45 -28.85
N TYR A 853 29.74 -12.14 -27.55
CA TYR A 853 31.01 -11.82 -26.88
C TYR A 853 31.86 -13.07 -26.54
N THR A 854 31.41 -14.27 -26.90
CA THR A 854 32.07 -15.53 -26.55
C THR A 854 33.24 -15.84 -27.48
N LYS A 855 34.41 -16.17 -26.93
CA LYS A 855 35.58 -16.54 -27.74
C LYS A 855 35.43 -17.94 -28.36
N ALA A 856 35.72 -18.08 -29.65
CA ALA A 856 35.77 -19.36 -30.35
C ALA A 856 36.87 -20.28 -29.80
N CYS A 857 36.65 -21.59 -29.83
CA CYS A 857 37.69 -22.57 -29.53
C CYS A 857 38.71 -22.61 -30.70
N PRO A 858 40.02 -22.37 -30.46
CA PRO A 858 40.99 -22.26 -31.55
C PRO A 858 41.32 -23.60 -32.22
N GLN A 859 41.00 -24.73 -31.60
CA GLN A 859 41.19 -26.06 -32.19
C GLN A 859 40.02 -26.49 -33.10
N ASP A 860 38.79 -26.07 -32.79
CA ASP A 860 37.59 -26.36 -33.57
C ASP A 860 36.56 -25.23 -33.37
N PRO A 861 36.35 -24.33 -34.35
CA PRO A 861 35.50 -23.15 -34.20
C PRO A 861 34.00 -23.47 -34.10
N ARG A 862 33.58 -24.75 -34.25
CA ARG A 862 32.22 -25.18 -33.90
C ARG A 862 31.97 -25.14 -32.40
N PHE A 863 33.04 -25.18 -31.60
CA PHE A 863 32.99 -25.03 -30.15
C PHE A 863 33.52 -23.66 -29.72
N SER A 864 33.28 -23.33 -28.46
CA SER A 864 33.67 -22.07 -27.84
C SER A 864 34.48 -22.32 -26.56
N ASN A 865 35.19 -21.30 -26.08
CA ASN A 865 35.84 -21.31 -24.77
C ASN A 865 34.84 -20.88 -23.68
N SER A 866 33.70 -21.58 -23.62
CA SER A 866 32.62 -21.35 -22.65
C SER A 866 32.30 -22.60 -21.84
N TYR A 867 31.76 -22.37 -20.64
CA TYR A 867 31.57 -23.37 -19.61
C TYR A 867 30.35 -23.05 -18.75
N ASP A 868 29.61 -24.09 -18.35
CA ASP A 868 28.49 -23.99 -17.43
C ASP A 868 28.70 -24.92 -16.24
N PHE A 869 28.25 -24.46 -15.07
CA PHE A 869 28.38 -25.20 -13.81
C PHE A 869 27.00 -25.70 -13.39
N PHE A 870 26.96 -26.94 -12.92
CA PHE A 870 25.71 -27.64 -12.61
C PHE A 870 25.68 -28.06 -11.15
N MET A 871 24.50 -27.92 -10.53
CA MET A 871 24.19 -28.47 -9.21
C MET A 871 22.96 -29.37 -9.33
N ARG A 872 23.08 -30.64 -8.93
CA ARG A 872 22.01 -31.66 -9.05
C ARG A 872 21.44 -31.82 -10.48
N GLY A 873 22.26 -31.58 -11.50
CA GLY A 873 21.83 -31.66 -12.90
C GLY A 873 21.00 -30.47 -13.38
N GLU A 874 21.15 -29.29 -12.77
CA GLU A 874 20.60 -28.04 -13.31
C GLU A 874 21.65 -26.90 -13.22
N GLU A 875 21.64 -26.02 -14.22
CA GLU A 875 22.61 -24.93 -14.41
C GLU A 875 22.50 -23.83 -13.33
N ILE A 876 23.64 -23.47 -12.72
CA ILE A 876 23.76 -22.42 -11.68
C ILE A 876 24.63 -21.22 -12.10
N MET A 877 25.51 -21.41 -13.08
CA MET A 877 26.40 -20.39 -13.62
C MET A 877 26.67 -20.70 -15.09
N SER A 878 26.64 -19.67 -15.92
CA SER A 878 27.25 -19.68 -17.24
C SER A 878 28.43 -18.70 -17.29
N GLY A 879 29.49 -19.08 -18.00
CA GLY A 879 30.72 -18.30 -18.12
C GLY A 879 31.49 -18.61 -19.40
N ALA A 880 32.41 -17.71 -19.75
CA ALA A 880 33.28 -17.92 -20.91
C ALA A 880 34.51 -17.03 -20.87
N GLN A 881 35.52 -17.40 -21.67
CA GLN A 881 36.45 -16.44 -22.25
C GLN A 881 35.69 -15.47 -23.15
N ARG A 882 35.99 -14.18 -23.00
CA ARG A 882 35.43 -13.13 -23.83
C ARG A 882 36.33 -12.81 -25.02
N ILE A 883 35.75 -12.28 -26.08
CA ILE A 883 36.51 -11.71 -27.19
C ILE A 883 37.08 -10.36 -26.75
N ASN A 884 38.42 -10.25 -26.68
CA ASN A 884 39.11 -9.02 -26.29
C ASN A 884 39.69 -8.22 -27.47
N ASP A 885 39.78 -8.80 -28.67
CA ASP A 885 40.12 -8.06 -29.90
C ASP A 885 38.87 -7.39 -30.47
N VAL A 886 38.96 -6.09 -30.76
CA VAL A 886 37.81 -5.31 -31.20
C VAL A 886 37.28 -5.70 -32.59
N LYS A 887 38.15 -6.12 -33.51
CA LYS A 887 37.71 -6.50 -34.87
C LYS A 887 37.01 -7.84 -34.87
N GLU A 888 37.50 -8.78 -34.08
CA GLU A 888 36.84 -10.06 -33.82
C GLU A 888 35.48 -9.85 -33.14
N LEU A 889 35.40 -8.91 -32.19
CA LEU A 889 34.16 -8.58 -31.47
C LEU A 889 33.12 -7.95 -32.40
N GLU A 890 33.51 -6.95 -33.20
CA GLU A 890 32.67 -6.33 -34.24
C GLU A 890 32.18 -7.37 -35.27
N ALA A 891 33.05 -8.28 -35.71
CA ALA A 891 32.68 -9.36 -36.63
C ALA A 891 31.71 -10.37 -36.00
N SER A 892 31.91 -10.73 -34.73
CA SER A 892 31.02 -11.66 -34.00
C SER A 892 29.64 -11.04 -33.72
N MET A 893 29.58 -9.74 -33.42
CA MET A 893 28.33 -8.97 -33.34
C MET A 893 27.57 -9.03 -34.67
N ALA A 894 28.23 -8.69 -35.78
CA ALA A 894 27.61 -8.74 -37.10
C ALA A 894 27.11 -10.15 -37.47
N ALA A 895 27.86 -11.20 -37.13
CA ALA A 895 27.46 -12.60 -37.33
C ALA A 895 26.24 -13.02 -36.50
N LYS A 896 25.97 -12.36 -35.37
CA LYS A 896 24.78 -12.54 -34.53
C LYS A 896 23.66 -11.52 -34.83
N GLY A 897 23.79 -10.71 -35.89
CA GLY A 897 22.80 -9.73 -36.31
C GLY A 897 22.75 -8.45 -35.46
N LEU A 898 23.82 -8.14 -34.72
CA LEU A 898 23.95 -6.93 -33.91
C LEU A 898 24.82 -5.89 -34.64
N ASP A 899 24.41 -4.62 -34.59
CA ASP A 899 25.18 -3.51 -35.15
C ASP A 899 26.12 -2.91 -34.07
N PRO A 900 27.46 -2.95 -34.24
CA PRO A 900 28.41 -2.33 -33.31
C PRO A 900 28.30 -0.81 -33.16
N SER A 901 27.59 -0.14 -34.07
CA SER A 901 27.30 1.30 -34.04
C SER A 901 25.93 1.65 -33.46
N GLN A 902 25.17 0.67 -32.99
CA GLN A 902 23.90 0.93 -32.31
C GLN A 902 24.13 1.60 -30.94
N GLU A 903 23.26 2.56 -30.59
CA GLU A 903 23.21 3.17 -29.26
C GLU A 903 23.22 2.09 -28.16
N GLY A 904 24.11 2.24 -27.19
CA GLY A 904 24.36 1.27 -26.11
C GLY A 904 25.50 0.27 -26.36
N PHE A 905 25.90 0.01 -27.61
CA PHE A 905 27.12 -0.73 -27.93
C PHE A 905 28.33 0.16 -28.21
N GLU A 906 28.13 1.42 -28.63
CA GLU A 906 29.21 2.36 -28.93
C GLU A 906 30.22 2.51 -27.78
N ASP A 907 29.75 2.78 -26.56
CA ASP A 907 30.58 2.92 -25.35
C ASP A 907 31.32 1.63 -24.99
N TYR A 908 30.64 0.48 -25.14
CA TYR A 908 31.20 -0.83 -24.88
C TYR A 908 32.35 -1.12 -25.86
N ILE A 909 32.14 -0.95 -27.16
CA ILE A 909 33.18 -1.14 -28.18
C ILE A 909 34.30 -0.11 -28.04
N ALA A 910 33.99 1.14 -27.67
CA ALA A 910 34.99 2.18 -27.42
C ALA A 910 35.94 1.82 -26.25
N ALA A 911 35.49 1.05 -25.25
CA ALA A 911 36.39 0.52 -24.22
C ALA A 911 37.42 -0.45 -24.80
N PHE A 912 37.00 -1.38 -25.68
CA PHE A 912 37.91 -2.35 -26.30
C PHE A 912 38.88 -1.73 -27.31
N ARG A 913 38.49 -0.63 -27.98
CA ARG A 913 39.37 0.16 -28.87
C ARG A 913 40.58 0.78 -28.15
N GLN A 914 40.51 0.94 -26.83
CA GLN A 914 41.63 1.45 -26.00
C GLN A 914 42.65 0.35 -25.65
N GLY A 915 42.37 -0.91 -26.00
CA GLY A 915 43.12 -2.10 -25.60
C GLY A 915 42.42 -2.80 -24.45
N CYS A 916 42.17 -4.09 -24.60
CA CYS A 916 41.54 -4.92 -23.56
C CYS A 916 42.35 -6.22 -23.39
N PRO A 917 42.82 -6.55 -22.17
CA PRO A 917 43.56 -7.78 -21.92
C PRO A 917 42.68 -9.04 -22.10
N PRO A 918 43.25 -10.22 -22.36
CA PRO A 918 42.49 -11.48 -22.36
C PRO A 918 41.83 -11.73 -21.00
N HIS A 919 40.52 -11.98 -21.02
CA HIS A 919 39.72 -12.14 -19.81
C HIS A 919 38.58 -13.14 -19.98
N ALA A 920 38.11 -13.64 -18.85
CA ALA A 920 36.97 -14.54 -18.73
C ALA A 920 36.21 -14.24 -17.45
N GLY A 921 35.00 -14.77 -17.33
CA GLY A 921 34.15 -14.52 -16.16
C GLY A 921 32.97 -15.47 -16.08
N GLY A 922 32.08 -15.17 -15.14
CA GLY A 922 30.85 -15.92 -14.92
C GLY A 922 29.82 -15.08 -14.17
N GLY A 923 28.55 -15.44 -14.36
CA GLY A 923 27.42 -14.91 -13.60
C GLY A 923 26.65 -16.05 -12.97
N LEU A 924 26.51 -16.05 -11.64
CA LEU A 924 25.87 -17.09 -10.86
C LEU A 924 24.50 -16.62 -10.34
N GLY A 925 23.49 -17.48 -10.43
CA GLY A 925 22.21 -17.22 -9.77
C GLY A 925 22.25 -17.60 -8.28
N MET A 926 22.42 -16.64 -7.37
CA MET A 926 22.50 -16.88 -5.92
C MET A 926 21.32 -17.73 -5.41
N ASN A 927 20.10 -17.40 -5.86
CA ASN A 927 18.88 -18.09 -5.46
C ASN A 927 18.83 -19.54 -5.99
N ARG A 928 19.42 -19.83 -7.16
CA ARG A 928 19.57 -21.19 -7.69
C ARG A 928 20.58 -22.02 -6.88
N ILE A 929 21.72 -21.43 -6.49
CA ILE A 929 22.71 -22.10 -5.61
C ILE A 929 22.03 -22.54 -4.31
N VAL A 930 21.31 -21.64 -3.64
CA VAL A 930 20.57 -21.96 -2.41
C VAL A 930 19.52 -23.04 -2.64
N MET A 931 18.73 -22.93 -3.72
CA MET A 931 17.70 -23.90 -4.09
C MET A 931 18.28 -25.30 -4.27
N PHE A 932 19.30 -25.47 -5.12
CA PHE A 932 19.84 -26.78 -5.46
C PHE A 932 20.75 -27.35 -4.38
N PHE A 933 21.50 -26.53 -3.63
CA PHE A 933 22.25 -26.98 -2.44
C PHE A 933 21.32 -27.66 -1.44
N LEU A 934 20.22 -26.99 -1.10
CA LEU A 934 19.23 -27.47 -0.14
C LEU A 934 18.22 -28.47 -0.72
N GLY A 935 18.23 -28.71 -2.04
CA GLY A 935 17.28 -29.58 -2.72
C GLY A 935 15.82 -29.10 -2.63
N LEU A 936 15.61 -27.77 -2.59
CA LEU A 936 14.28 -27.16 -2.53
C LEU A 936 13.55 -27.31 -3.88
N PRO A 937 12.23 -27.57 -3.89
CA PRO A 937 11.48 -27.82 -5.14
C PRO A 937 11.20 -26.56 -5.97
N ASN A 938 11.37 -25.36 -5.42
CA ASN A 938 11.05 -24.10 -6.10
C ASN A 938 11.96 -22.95 -5.64
N VAL A 939 12.50 -22.18 -6.58
CA VAL A 939 13.43 -21.05 -6.34
C VAL A 939 12.82 -19.95 -5.47
N ARG A 940 11.48 -19.84 -5.46
CA ARG A 940 10.73 -18.89 -4.61
C ARG A 940 10.90 -19.15 -3.12
N LEU A 941 11.17 -20.40 -2.71
CA LEU A 941 11.51 -20.73 -1.32
C LEU A 941 12.88 -20.15 -0.94
N ALA A 942 13.83 -20.19 -1.87
CA ALA A 942 15.19 -19.66 -1.78
C ALA A 942 15.30 -18.14 -2.03
N THR A 943 14.18 -17.41 -2.07
CA THR A 943 14.14 -15.98 -2.42
C THR A 943 13.30 -15.22 -1.41
N LEU A 944 13.85 -14.17 -0.78
CA LEU A 944 13.20 -13.49 0.35
C LEU A 944 11.81 -12.93 -0.03
N PHE A 945 11.74 -12.15 -1.10
CA PHE A 945 10.52 -11.64 -1.73
C PHE A 945 10.58 -11.93 -3.24
N PRO A 946 10.03 -13.05 -3.71
CA PRO A 946 10.16 -13.43 -5.11
C PRO A 946 9.40 -12.48 -6.05
N ARG A 947 9.96 -12.31 -7.25
CA ARG A 947 9.34 -11.63 -8.39
C ARG A 947 9.30 -12.57 -9.58
N ASP A 948 8.14 -12.66 -10.19
CA ASP A 948 7.86 -13.46 -11.38
C ASP A 948 6.75 -12.77 -12.20
N PRO A 949 6.38 -13.25 -13.41
CA PRO A 949 5.39 -12.56 -14.25
C PRO A 949 4.01 -12.38 -13.60
N GLN A 950 3.69 -13.17 -12.56
CA GLN A 950 2.40 -13.14 -11.86
C GLN A 950 2.50 -12.50 -10.46
N ARG A 951 3.72 -12.29 -9.92
CA ARG A 951 3.96 -11.81 -8.55
C ARG A 951 4.80 -10.53 -8.50
N LEU A 952 4.11 -9.44 -8.18
CA LEU A 952 4.68 -8.11 -7.88
C LEU A 952 4.48 -7.66 -6.41
N ARG A 953 3.85 -8.51 -5.57
CA ARG A 953 3.53 -8.24 -4.16
C ARG A 953 3.54 -9.55 -3.34
N PRO A 954 3.79 -9.52 -2.02
CA PRO A 954 4.56 -8.49 -1.30
C PRO A 954 6.04 -8.47 -1.75
#